data_AF-A0A6B1I8I8-F1
#
_entry.id   AF-A0A6B1I8I8-F1
#
_cell.length_a   1.000
_cell.length_b   1.000
_cell.length_c   1.000
_cell.angle_alpha   90.00
_cell.angle_beta   90.00
_cell.angle_gamma   90.00
#
_symmetry.space_group_name_H-M   'P 1'
#
loop_
_entity.id
_entity.type
_entity.pdbx_description
1 polymer ?
#
loop_
_entity_poly.entity_id
_entity_poly.type
_entity_poly.pdbx_seq_one_letter_code
_entity_poly.pdbx_strand_id
1 'polypeptide(L)'
;MTIINKDEIKDRVLTENTAQGILNHLRDLESNRARMQGRWIWELLQNARDASVGEDTHLVAFIELREGELVFQHNGRGFSADEVAHLIYHGSTKLEDENTIGQYGSGFLTTHLLSPEIDVAGHLSDGIPFSFRLKRENSSAKALSDSMDRAWEEFDASAEGVPDSFTTQFRYPVGTDSERAITEGIETLKRCAPLVMVFNRQFRRIAIKSPDESISFEVVERKPLPQEGLQIVTVGENQCDTQRERKYILSEGRRASVTVPVALTEDGPKCLSLDDVSRLFLGFPLIGTEDFSFPAVINSFRFTPTENRDGVYLGQSDDETNNTNQAVIAEACELHVKLIEFVTDSQWASVHLLVDIPPISEQTWLNVDWLQEQLTQLIEQIRETPAVLHGQESVAPKDAIFPVEGGDTGVDILWGLLDEVESFRGKLPIRAEAVGWRRAVKSWATVTACEGTSFGEAFDGGKLVSYIEEETRTSESQRGTLDALQDVLVEEVCAVEWLNRLCAFLKSEGLDQWIRKGQFILDQSGYLKRLSDLYRDMDIDDDLKDIGEKYLELNTRGYLRDNRLTSLAEEVGRGDRSDDEVARAIIDSLQDLCEKDTLSDDFAQASTRMLAWIVTKKQWNYLIGFPSFSVRPDDSSRHMLRLSPQDGDEADIPFAPVKAWPEELQEFAGLFPSDYIVADAFFDVIPNPDVWRALSERDYVRTDAIINSNVSPGAFLPDEPLPDGDHSTEDVVTMTNVVFLTKDRVGIMARVRDSQERARLFWRFLTEWLVVRDIEGLDSKKVTCVCGGTHRYYQANWLVPLVRNRWVPQGNDIRDYATAQSLAKLLQGSGWTPSSLRETSPIVKL
;
A
#
# COMPACT_ATOMS: atom_id res chain seq x y z
N MET A 1 -2.86 23.91 99.85
CA MET A 1 -3.70 23.98 98.64
C MET A 1 -2.79 24.40 97.50
N THR A 2 -2.33 23.45 96.69
CA THR A 2 -1.59 23.75 95.46
C THR A 2 -2.59 24.38 94.50
N ILE A 3 -2.40 25.65 94.16
CA ILE A 3 -3.25 26.33 93.19
C ILE A 3 -3.00 25.64 91.86
N ILE A 4 -3.99 24.88 91.39
CA ILE A 4 -3.95 24.26 90.07
C ILE A 4 -4.04 25.39 89.05
N ASN A 5 -2.97 25.64 88.30
CA ASN A 5 -2.99 26.58 87.20
C ASN A 5 -3.80 25.96 86.05
N LYS A 6 -5.04 26.41 85.88
CA LYS A 6 -5.98 25.82 84.92
C LYS A 6 -5.59 26.12 83.47
N ASP A 7 -4.89 27.21 83.23
CA ASP A 7 -4.45 27.62 81.89
C ASP A 7 -3.30 26.74 81.43
N GLU A 8 -2.29 26.48 82.28
CA GLU A 8 -1.23 25.50 81.99
C GLU A 8 -1.76 24.08 81.68
N ILE A 9 -2.82 23.64 82.38
CA ILE A 9 -3.42 22.32 82.11
C ILE A 9 -4.14 22.33 80.75
N LYS A 10 -4.87 23.39 80.44
CA LYS A 10 -5.57 23.53 79.16
C LYS A 10 -4.56 23.54 78.00
N ASP A 11 -3.50 24.35 78.12
CA ASP A 11 -2.47 24.48 77.10
C ASP A 11 -1.74 23.16 76.89
N ARG A 12 -1.34 22.48 77.97
CA ARG A 12 -0.74 21.14 77.87
C ARG A 12 -1.64 20.12 77.16
N VAL A 13 -2.93 20.09 77.46
CA VAL A 13 -3.88 19.16 76.81
C VAL A 13 -4.06 19.49 75.33
N LEU A 14 -4.10 20.78 74.97
CA LEU A 14 -4.15 21.21 73.57
C LEU A 14 -2.87 20.81 72.83
N THR A 15 -1.69 21.06 73.41
CA THR A 15 -0.40 20.67 72.84
C THR A 15 -0.29 19.15 72.66
N GLU A 16 -0.69 18.36 73.66
CA GLU A 16 -0.68 16.88 73.57
C GLU A 16 -1.62 16.35 72.47
N ASN A 17 -2.82 16.93 72.32
CA ASN A 17 -3.75 16.56 71.24
C ASN A 17 -3.19 16.92 69.86
N THR A 18 -2.59 18.10 69.72
CA THR A 18 -1.97 18.50 68.46
C THR A 18 -0.77 17.62 68.12
N ALA A 19 0.05 17.27 69.11
CA ALA A 19 1.14 16.31 68.96
C ALA A 19 0.62 14.93 68.49
N GLN A 20 -0.51 14.46 69.02
CA GLN A 20 -1.12 13.21 68.54
C GLN A 20 -1.56 13.31 67.07
N GLY A 21 -2.10 14.46 66.64
CA GLY A 21 -2.45 14.74 65.25
C GLY A 21 -1.23 14.70 64.31
N ILE A 22 -0.16 15.42 64.67
CA ILE A 22 1.10 15.42 63.91
C ILE A 22 1.68 14.01 63.82
N LEU A 23 1.70 13.26 64.93
CA LEU A 23 2.24 11.90 64.95
C LEU A 23 1.49 10.97 63.98
N ASN A 24 0.16 11.09 63.91
CA ASN A 24 -0.64 10.31 62.97
C ASN A 24 -0.33 10.71 61.52
N HIS A 25 -0.19 12.00 61.24
CA HIS A 25 0.16 12.50 59.90
C HIS A 25 1.56 12.05 59.46
N LEU A 26 2.56 12.12 60.35
CA LEU A 26 3.91 11.62 60.07
C LEU A 26 3.93 10.11 59.76
N ARG A 27 3.10 9.32 60.46
CA ARG A 27 2.96 7.88 60.17
C ARG A 27 2.33 7.63 58.80
N ASP A 28 1.37 8.46 58.40
CA ASP A 28 0.72 8.36 57.09
C ASP A 28 1.68 8.77 55.96
N LEU A 29 2.44 9.86 56.14
CA LEU A 29 3.52 10.27 55.24
C LEU A 29 4.55 9.14 55.05
N GLU A 30 5.00 8.52 56.14
CA GLU A 30 5.97 7.42 56.08
C GLU A 30 5.39 6.18 55.39
N SER A 31 4.12 5.86 55.65
CA SER A 31 3.42 4.74 55.00
C SER A 31 3.25 4.94 53.49
N ASN A 32 3.20 6.20 53.04
CA ASN A 32 3.07 6.59 51.63
C ASN A 32 4.36 7.20 51.04
N ARG A 33 5.52 7.00 51.68
CA ARG A 33 6.81 7.65 51.33
C ARG A 33 7.11 7.61 49.84
N ALA A 34 6.98 6.45 49.20
CA ALA A 34 7.28 6.29 47.77
C ALA A 34 6.47 7.21 46.85
N ARG A 35 5.22 7.55 47.22
CA ARG A 35 4.35 8.46 46.44
C ARG A 35 4.61 9.94 46.78
N MET A 36 5.08 10.23 47.99
CA MET A 36 5.19 11.59 48.52
C MET A 36 6.63 12.15 48.50
N GLN A 37 7.63 11.29 48.30
CA GLN A 37 9.05 11.64 48.40
C GLN A 37 9.54 12.68 47.39
N GLY A 38 8.80 12.97 46.33
CA GLY A 38 9.11 14.05 45.37
C GLY A 38 8.40 15.39 45.65
N ARG A 39 7.51 15.46 46.64
CA ARG A 39 6.63 16.63 46.87
C ARG A 39 7.27 17.74 47.69
N TRP A 40 8.21 17.38 48.57
CA TRP A 40 8.81 18.30 49.54
C TRP A 40 9.32 19.60 48.90
N ILE A 41 9.90 19.52 47.70
CA ILE A 41 10.49 20.68 47.03
C ILE A 41 9.41 21.66 46.56
N TRP A 42 8.26 21.15 46.12
CA TRP A 42 7.12 21.95 45.69
C TRP A 42 6.44 22.61 46.87
N GLU A 43 6.34 21.92 48.01
CA GLU A 43 5.85 22.51 49.27
C GLU A 43 6.74 23.67 49.74
N LEU A 44 8.07 23.51 49.66
CA LEU A 44 9.02 24.57 50.01
C LEU A 44 8.95 25.77 49.06
N LEU A 45 8.86 25.53 47.75
CA LEU A 45 8.69 26.59 46.76
C LEU A 45 7.33 27.27 46.89
N GLN A 46 6.27 26.54 47.22
CA GLN A 46 4.97 27.12 47.49
C GLN A 46 5.01 28.02 48.72
N ASN A 47 5.64 27.58 49.82
CA ASN A 47 5.83 28.42 51.00
C ASN A 47 6.61 29.71 50.66
N ALA A 48 7.65 29.62 49.83
CA ALA A 48 8.41 30.77 49.37
C ALA A 48 7.55 31.74 48.55
N ARG A 49 6.69 31.21 47.67
CA ARG A 49 5.74 32.01 46.88
C ARG A 49 4.68 32.67 47.74
N ASP A 50 4.10 31.97 48.70
CA ASP A 50 3.09 32.52 49.62
C ASP A 50 3.69 33.58 50.55
N ALA A 51 5.01 33.61 50.71
CA ALA A 51 5.75 34.67 51.37
C ALA A 51 6.07 35.88 50.45
N SER A 52 5.82 35.81 49.15
CA SER A 52 6.02 36.96 48.25
C SER A 52 4.90 38.01 48.42
N VAL A 53 5.24 39.28 48.24
CA VAL A 53 4.29 40.40 48.36
C VAL A 53 4.24 41.12 47.00
N GLY A 54 3.06 41.15 46.38
CA GLY A 54 2.85 41.76 45.06
C GLY A 54 3.25 40.86 43.89
N GLU A 55 3.07 41.38 42.67
CA GLU A 55 3.42 40.67 41.42
C GLU A 55 4.85 40.94 40.94
N ASP A 56 5.59 41.84 41.62
CA ASP A 56 6.93 42.25 41.21
C ASP A 56 7.97 41.14 41.44
N THR A 57 8.73 40.84 40.40
CA THR A 57 9.67 39.71 40.30
C THR A 57 10.91 39.88 41.19
N HIS A 58 10.80 39.52 42.46
CA HIS A 58 11.90 39.65 43.43
C HIS A 58 12.22 38.36 44.20
N LEU A 59 11.37 37.34 44.11
CA LEU A 59 11.55 36.11 44.89
C LEU A 59 12.68 35.25 44.30
N VAL A 60 13.69 34.97 45.11
CA VAL A 60 14.81 34.08 44.82
C VAL A 60 14.69 32.89 45.75
N ALA A 61 14.60 31.69 45.18
CA ALA A 61 14.73 30.43 45.91
C ALA A 61 16.07 29.78 45.59
N PHE A 62 16.79 29.36 46.62
CA PHE A 62 18.11 28.76 46.53
C PHE A 62 18.12 27.42 47.26
N ILE A 63 18.59 26.39 46.57
CA ILE A 63 18.68 25.02 47.06
C ILE A 63 20.14 24.59 46.96
N GLU A 64 20.75 24.18 48.08
CA GLU A 64 22.13 23.70 48.12
C GLU A 64 22.21 22.30 48.73
N LEU A 65 22.81 21.39 47.96
CA LEU A 65 23.15 20.03 48.37
C LEU A 65 24.61 20.01 48.83
N ARG A 66 24.83 19.59 50.07
CA ARG A 66 26.15 19.41 50.69
C ARG A 66 26.27 17.98 51.20
N GLU A 67 27.49 17.56 51.57
CA GLU A 67 27.69 16.26 52.18
C GLU A 67 26.90 16.15 53.50
N GLY A 68 25.89 15.27 53.54
CA GLY A 68 25.04 15.03 54.71
C GLY A 68 24.02 16.14 55.03
N GLU A 69 23.80 17.12 54.15
CA GLU A 69 22.88 18.24 54.41
C GLU A 69 22.24 18.78 53.12
N LEU A 70 20.95 19.11 53.20
CA LEU A 70 20.21 19.87 52.19
C LEU A 70 19.79 21.21 52.80
N VAL A 71 20.07 22.31 52.10
CA VAL A 71 19.72 23.66 52.51
C VAL A 71 18.73 24.26 51.52
N PHE A 72 17.61 24.78 52.01
CA PHE A 72 16.65 25.56 51.23
C PHE A 72 16.56 26.98 51.81
N GLN A 73 16.65 28.00 50.94
CA GLN A 73 16.61 29.41 51.31
C GLN A 73 15.72 30.20 50.37
N HIS A 74 15.05 31.24 50.89
CA HIS A 74 14.35 32.22 50.07
C HIS A 74 14.40 33.64 50.66
N ASN A 75 14.09 34.63 49.83
CA ASN A 75 14.08 36.05 50.20
C ASN A 75 12.67 36.70 50.18
N GLY A 76 11.60 35.90 50.28
CA GLY A 76 10.23 36.39 50.52
C GLY A 76 10.10 37.19 51.83
N ARG A 77 8.89 37.58 52.25
CA ARG A 77 8.70 38.28 53.52
C ARG A 77 9.16 37.44 54.71
N GLY A 78 9.61 38.12 55.78
CA GLY A 78 9.91 37.48 57.05
C GLY A 78 8.66 36.87 57.72
N PHE A 79 8.88 35.99 58.68
CA PHE A 79 7.80 35.31 59.42
C PHE A 79 7.04 36.28 60.32
N SER A 80 5.76 36.03 60.58
CA SER A 80 5.13 36.54 61.80
C SER A 80 5.46 35.61 62.98
N ALA A 81 5.36 36.11 64.21
CA ALA A 81 5.50 35.28 65.40
C ALA A 81 4.45 34.14 65.41
N ASP A 82 3.25 34.41 64.93
CA ASP A 82 2.20 33.40 64.77
C ASP A 82 2.61 32.33 63.76
N GLU A 83 3.22 32.69 62.62
CA GLU A 83 3.69 31.71 61.63
C GLU A 83 4.78 30.79 62.19
N VAL A 84 5.67 31.31 63.05
CA VAL A 84 6.65 30.48 63.77
C VAL A 84 5.94 29.55 64.77
N ALA A 85 4.96 30.05 65.52
CA ALA A 85 4.15 29.22 66.41
C ALA A 85 3.41 28.11 65.65
N HIS A 86 2.86 28.41 64.48
CA HIS A 86 2.22 27.44 63.60
C HIS A 86 3.21 26.42 63.02
N LEU A 87 4.45 26.83 62.74
CA LEU A 87 5.50 25.91 62.31
C LEU A 87 5.87 24.91 63.42
N ILE A 88 5.98 25.38 64.67
CA ILE A 88 6.34 24.55 65.83
C ILE A 88 5.16 23.66 66.26
N TYR A 89 4.03 24.26 66.59
CA TYR A 89 2.89 23.59 67.20
C TYR A 89 1.86 23.06 66.19
N HIS A 90 1.98 23.36 64.90
CA HIS A 90 1.05 22.88 63.87
C HIS A 90 -0.40 23.32 64.13
N GLY A 91 -0.60 24.62 64.43
CA GLY A 91 -1.92 25.23 64.50
C GLY A 91 -2.42 25.68 63.13
N SER A 92 -3.73 25.66 62.88
CA SER A 92 -4.35 26.18 61.65
C SER A 92 -4.82 27.62 61.84
N THR A 93 -4.54 28.52 60.89
CA THR A 93 -5.03 29.91 60.94
C THR A 93 -5.58 30.48 59.63
N LYS A 94 -5.45 29.82 58.48
CA LYS A 94 -5.82 30.42 57.19
C LYS A 94 -7.12 29.86 56.64
N LEU A 95 -8.25 30.28 57.25
CA LEU A 95 -9.59 30.10 56.69
C LEU A 95 -10.14 31.38 56.02
N GLU A 96 -9.39 32.50 56.01
CA GLU A 96 -9.94 33.82 55.61
C GLU A 96 -9.22 34.53 54.44
N ASP A 97 -8.10 34.02 53.89
CA ASP A 97 -7.38 34.67 52.76
C ASP A 97 -7.55 33.91 51.44
N GLU A 98 -8.38 34.46 50.53
CA GLU A 98 -8.70 33.92 49.19
C GLU A 98 -7.48 33.81 48.24
N ASN A 99 -6.34 34.42 48.58
CA ASN A 99 -5.13 34.45 47.73
C ASN A 99 -4.04 33.44 48.14
N THR A 100 -4.27 32.60 49.15
CA THR A 100 -3.29 31.58 49.59
C THR A 100 -3.63 30.23 48.96
N ILE A 101 -2.75 29.69 48.13
CA ILE A 101 -2.95 28.39 47.44
C ILE A 101 -2.67 27.19 48.39
N GLY A 102 -2.20 27.47 49.60
CA GLY A 102 -1.92 26.50 50.63
C GLY A 102 -3.14 26.19 51.50
N GLN A 103 -3.75 25.02 51.29
CA GLN A 103 -4.54 24.36 52.32
C GLN A 103 -3.59 23.64 53.28
N TYR A 104 -3.51 24.16 54.50
CA TYR A 104 -2.97 23.55 55.74
C TYR A 104 -1.45 23.44 55.90
N GLY A 105 -0.98 23.68 57.14
CA GLY A 105 0.40 23.47 57.58
C GLY A 105 0.90 22.02 57.51
N SER A 106 0.15 21.10 56.87
CA SER A 106 0.55 19.73 56.52
C SER A 106 1.58 19.70 55.39
N GLY A 107 1.59 20.68 54.49
CA GLY A 107 2.57 20.76 53.40
C GLY A 107 4.02 20.73 53.89
N PHE A 108 4.34 21.54 54.91
CA PHE A 108 5.66 21.55 55.53
C PHE A 108 5.99 20.24 56.28
N LEU A 109 5.01 19.53 56.82
CA LEU A 109 5.24 18.21 57.44
C LEU A 109 5.80 17.20 56.42
N THR A 110 5.41 17.29 55.14
CA THR A 110 5.96 16.46 54.06
C THR A 110 7.49 16.57 53.95
N THR A 111 8.08 17.71 54.32
CA THR A 111 9.54 17.90 54.30
C THR A 111 10.26 17.06 55.36
N HIS A 112 9.55 16.53 56.36
CA HIS A 112 10.14 15.62 57.36
C HIS A 112 10.43 14.22 56.80
N LEU A 113 9.96 13.92 55.58
CA LEU A 113 10.44 12.77 54.82
C LEU A 113 11.95 12.87 54.53
N LEU A 114 12.49 14.09 54.44
CA LEU A 114 13.91 14.34 54.24
C LEU A 114 14.70 14.18 55.53
N SER A 115 14.15 14.65 56.65
CA SER A 115 14.79 14.54 57.96
C SER A 115 13.78 14.72 59.10
N PRO A 116 13.86 13.92 60.19
CA PRO A 116 13.04 14.13 61.37
C PRO A 116 13.43 15.38 62.17
N GLU A 117 14.60 15.96 61.88
CA GLU A 117 15.13 17.17 62.49
C GLU A 117 15.37 18.23 61.40
N ILE A 118 14.96 19.47 61.65
CA ILE A 118 15.13 20.59 60.72
C ILE A 118 15.69 21.78 61.52
N ASP A 119 16.81 22.33 61.09
CA ASP A 119 17.28 23.62 61.63
C ASP A 119 16.60 24.75 60.86
N VAL A 120 15.74 25.50 61.55
CA VAL A 120 14.99 26.63 61.00
C VAL A 120 15.71 27.91 61.39
N ALA A 121 15.90 28.81 60.43
CA ALA A 121 16.41 30.16 60.70
C ALA A 121 15.70 31.18 59.80
N GLY A 122 15.55 32.42 60.27
CA GLY A 122 14.92 33.47 59.50
C GLY A 122 14.91 34.82 60.18
N HIS A 123 14.13 35.74 59.61
CA HIS A 123 13.79 37.02 60.21
C HIS A 123 12.29 37.12 60.46
N LEU A 124 11.90 37.69 61.58
CA LEU A 124 10.53 38.13 61.81
C LEU A 124 10.21 39.36 60.94
N SER A 125 8.92 39.66 60.79
CA SER A 125 8.43 40.78 59.96
C SER A 125 8.92 42.15 60.43
N ASP A 126 9.35 42.27 61.68
CA ASP A 126 9.99 43.45 62.28
C ASP A 126 11.53 43.44 62.17
N GLY A 127 12.09 42.43 61.51
CA GLY A 127 13.52 42.28 61.23
C GLY A 127 14.30 41.55 62.32
N ILE A 128 13.66 41.03 63.37
CA ILE A 128 14.35 40.29 64.44
C ILE A 128 14.81 38.93 63.91
N PRO A 129 16.12 38.60 63.96
CA PRO A 129 16.63 37.30 63.55
C PRO A 129 16.26 36.22 64.57
N PHE A 130 15.94 35.03 64.08
CA PHE A 130 15.71 33.86 64.92
C PHE A 130 16.22 32.57 64.26
N SER A 131 16.47 31.59 65.11
CA SER A 131 16.81 30.21 64.74
C SER A 131 16.47 29.25 65.88
N PHE A 132 16.01 28.06 65.52
CA PHE A 132 15.70 26.98 66.45
C PHE A 132 15.73 25.63 65.72
N ARG A 133 15.83 24.54 66.49
CA ARG A 133 15.75 23.18 65.95
C ARG A 133 14.36 22.61 66.08
N LEU A 134 13.73 22.34 64.94
CA LEU A 134 12.44 21.66 64.88
C LEU A 134 12.66 20.15 64.79
N LYS A 135 12.48 19.45 65.91
CA LYS A 135 12.54 17.99 65.96
C LYS A 135 11.15 17.37 66.12
N ARG A 136 10.80 16.41 65.26
CA ARG A 136 9.57 15.62 65.38
C ARG A 136 9.87 14.23 65.97
N GLU A 137 9.89 14.13 67.30
CA GLU A 137 10.06 12.85 67.99
C GLU A 137 8.85 11.92 67.72
N ASN A 138 9.08 10.76 67.11
CA ASN A 138 8.00 9.86 66.67
C ASN A 138 7.66 8.73 67.67
N SER A 139 8.28 8.73 68.85
CA SER A 139 8.13 7.66 69.85
C SER A 139 6.81 7.69 70.62
N SER A 140 6.29 8.88 70.93
CA SER A 140 4.98 9.08 71.58
C SER A 140 4.50 10.53 71.44
N ALA A 141 3.20 10.78 71.55
CA ALA A 141 2.64 12.14 71.53
C ALA A 141 3.25 13.04 72.62
N LYS A 142 3.57 12.48 73.79
CA LYS A 142 4.25 13.21 74.86
C LYS A 142 5.67 13.61 74.48
N ALA A 143 6.46 12.69 73.92
CA ALA A 143 7.83 13.01 73.48
C ALA A 143 7.85 14.08 72.38
N LEU A 144 6.84 14.08 71.50
CA LEU A 144 6.63 15.08 70.47
C LEU A 144 6.19 16.43 71.05
N SER A 145 5.30 16.44 72.05
CA SER A 145 4.94 17.65 72.79
C SER A 145 6.19 18.27 73.45
N ASP A 146 6.97 17.47 74.17
CA ASP A 146 8.19 17.91 74.84
C ASP A 146 9.23 18.46 73.82
N SER A 147 9.24 17.97 72.57
CA SER A 147 10.14 18.49 71.53
C SER A 147 9.63 19.80 70.91
N MET A 148 8.31 20.01 70.83
CA MET A 148 7.74 21.30 70.43
C MET A 148 8.01 22.40 71.46
N ASP A 149 7.84 22.10 72.74
CA ASP A 149 8.10 23.06 73.81
C ASP A 149 9.57 23.49 73.84
N ARG A 150 10.51 22.55 73.62
CA ARG A 150 11.94 22.88 73.44
C ARG A 150 12.19 23.79 72.23
N ALA A 151 11.55 23.51 71.09
CA ALA A 151 11.69 24.36 69.91
C ALA A 151 11.17 25.78 70.16
N TRP A 152 10.11 25.93 70.95
CA TRP A 152 9.59 27.24 71.37
C TRP A 152 10.54 27.98 72.31
N GLU A 153 11.10 27.29 73.30
CA GLU A 153 12.13 27.86 74.20
C GLU A 153 13.38 28.31 73.42
N GLU A 154 13.83 27.51 72.44
CA GLU A 154 14.95 27.86 71.57
C GLU A 154 14.63 29.10 70.70
N PHE A 155 13.41 29.19 70.17
CA PHE A 155 12.96 30.36 69.41
C PHE A 155 12.95 31.63 70.27
N ASP A 156 12.37 31.58 71.47
CA ASP A 156 12.28 32.73 72.40
C ASP A 156 13.67 33.20 72.87
N ALA A 157 14.62 32.27 73.03
CA ALA A 157 15.99 32.57 73.42
C ALA A 157 16.91 32.97 72.24
N SER A 158 16.42 32.93 71.00
CA SER A 158 17.25 33.08 69.80
C SER A 158 17.69 34.52 69.54
N ALA A 159 18.89 34.67 68.96
CA ALA A 159 19.43 35.96 68.51
C ALA A 159 20.20 35.86 67.18
N GLU A 160 20.19 34.69 66.54
CA GLU A 160 20.91 34.41 65.29
C GLU A 160 19.91 34.06 64.19
N GLY A 161 20.13 34.54 62.97
CA GLY A 161 19.22 34.38 61.84
C GLY A 161 19.94 33.90 60.57
N VAL A 162 19.44 34.35 59.43
CA VAL A 162 19.96 33.98 58.10
C VAL A 162 20.84 35.10 57.51
N PRO A 163 21.66 34.83 56.48
CA PRO A 163 22.39 35.87 55.77
C PRO A 163 21.46 36.96 55.21
N ASP A 164 21.92 38.22 55.15
CA ASP A 164 21.13 39.38 54.72
C ASP A 164 20.44 39.24 53.35
N SER A 165 20.92 38.36 52.47
CA SER A 165 20.33 38.10 51.15
C SER A 165 19.06 37.24 51.18
N PHE A 166 18.75 36.62 52.33
CA PHE A 166 17.63 35.72 52.52
C PHE A 166 16.86 36.09 53.79
N THR A 167 15.61 35.65 53.85
CA THR A 167 14.71 35.89 55.00
C THR A 167 14.30 34.61 55.69
N THR A 168 14.44 33.47 55.01
CA THR A 168 14.09 32.14 55.50
C THR A 168 15.13 31.11 55.07
N GLN A 169 15.46 30.20 55.96
CA GLN A 169 16.32 29.05 55.72
C GLN A 169 15.78 27.81 56.45
N PHE A 170 15.77 26.68 55.75
CA PHE A 170 15.60 25.35 56.31
C PHE A 170 16.83 24.51 55.99
N ARG A 171 17.47 23.93 57.01
CA ARG A 171 18.54 22.95 56.82
C ARG A 171 18.08 21.58 57.29
N TYR A 172 18.21 20.61 56.41
CA TYR A 172 17.81 19.23 56.62
C TYR A 172 19.08 18.37 56.72
N PRO A 173 19.41 17.82 57.90
CA PRO A 173 20.43 16.78 58.01
C PRO A 173 19.97 15.55 57.23
N VAL A 174 20.75 15.15 56.23
CA VAL A 174 20.40 14.07 55.29
C VAL A 174 21.07 12.77 55.73
N GLY A 175 20.26 11.74 55.95
CA GLY A 175 20.70 10.35 56.11
C GLY A 175 20.50 9.52 54.84
N THR A 176 20.95 8.27 54.88
CA THR A 176 20.86 7.32 53.74
C THR A 176 19.43 7.11 53.23
N ASP A 177 18.43 7.18 54.12
CA ASP A 177 17.02 6.91 53.79
C ASP A 177 16.33 8.06 53.02
N SER A 178 17.02 9.20 52.88
CA SER A 178 16.49 10.42 52.25
C SER A 178 17.17 10.76 50.92
N GLU A 179 18.29 10.11 50.58
CA GLU A 179 19.04 10.37 49.35
C GLU A 179 18.18 10.21 48.09
N ARG A 180 17.34 9.16 48.06
CA ARG A 180 16.43 8.90 46.94
C ARG A 180 15.38 10.00 46.79
N ALA A 181 14.74 10.41 47.89
CA ALA A 181 13.73 11.47 47.90
C ALA A 181 14.29 12.82 47.42
N ILE A 182 15.52 13.13 47.84
CA ILE A 182 16.23 14.33 47.44
C ILE A 182 16.56 14.28 45.95
N THR A 183 17.16 13.17 45.49
CA THR A 183 17.54 12.99 44.09
C THR A 183 16.32 13.13 43.18
N GLU A 184 15.23 12.41 43.47
CA GLU A 184 13.99 12.48 42.68
C GLU A 184 13.35 13.87 42.71
N GLY A 185 13.32 14.53 43.88
CA GLY A 185 12.80 15.89 44.01
C GLY A 185 13.60 16.92 43.22
N ILE A 186 14.94 16.85 43.26
CA ILE A 186 15.83 17.77 42.55
C ILE A 186 15.77 17.56 41.04
N GLU A 187 15.76 16.32 40.57
CA GLU A 187 15.63 16.03 39.13
C GLU A 187 14.26 16.46 38.59
N THR A 188 13.20 16.28 39.36
CA THR A 188 11.87 16.77 38.99
C THR A 188 11.81 18.30 39.01
N LEU A 189 12.47 18.95 39.97
CA LEU A 189 12.62 20.40 39.98
C LEU A 189 13.35 20.90 38.73
N LYS A 190 14.50 20.32 38.36
CA LYS A 190 15.24 20.71 37.15
C LYS A 190 14.38 20.63 35.89
N ARG A 191 13.55 19.58 35.76
CA ARG A 191 12.63 19.40 34.62
C ARG A 191 11.51 20.43 34.58
N CYS A 192 10.86 20.68 35.72
CA CYS A 192 9.65 21.52 35.78
C CYS A 192 9.92 23.00 36.11
N ALA A 193 11.10 23.35 36.63
CA ALA A 193 11.44 24.73 37.01
C ALA A 193 11.20 25.75 35.89
N PRO A 194 11.55 25.47 34.60
CA PRO A 194 11.20 26.40 33.52
C PRO A 194 9.71 26.75 33.45
N LEU A 195 8.83 25.76 33.56
CA LEU A 195 7.37 25.98 33.55
C LEU A 195 6.89 26.67 34.83
N VAL A 196 7.49 26.37 35.98
CA VAL A 196 7.21 27.10 37.23
C VAL A 196 7.57 28.58 37.08
N MET A 197 8.69 28.91 36.43
CA MET A 197 9.07 30.29 36.12
C MET A 197 8.08 30.95 35.12
N VAL A 198 7.53 30.18 34.17
CA VAL A 198 6.50 30.68 33.23
C VAL A 198 5.23 31.08 33.97
N PHE A 199 4.75 30.26 34.91
CA PHE A 199 3.46 30.47 35.58
C PHE A 199 3.50 31.36 36.83
N ASN A 200 4.63 31.43 37.54
CA ASN A 200 4.74 32.21 38.79
C ASN A 200 5.59 33.46 38.57
N ARG A 201 4.93 34.60 38.28
CA ARG A 201 5.58 35.89 37.99
C ARG A 201 6.38 36.45 39.17
N GLN A 202 6.10 35.99 40.38
CA GLN A 202 6.77 36.39 41.62
C GLN A 202 8.23 35.89 41.68
N PHE A 203 8.52 34.72 41.11
CA PHE A 203 9.88 34.18 41.09
C PHE A 203 10.76 34.92 40.10
N ARG A 204 11.83 35.51 40.61
CA ARG A 204 12.94 36.02 39.84
C ARG A 204 13.93 34.93 39.44
N ARG A 205 14.29 34.07 40.40
CA ARG A 205 15.30 33.04 40.21
C ARG A 205 15.01 31.82 41.06
N ILE A 206 15.12 30.64 40.49
CA ILE A 206 15.27 29.37 41.22
C ILE A 206 16.66 28.84 40.92
N ALA A 207 17.46 28.59 41.95
CA ALA A 207 18.84 28.13 41.79
C ALA A 207 19.12 26.88 42.63
N ILE A 208 19.79 25.92 42.02
CA ILE A 208 20.19 24.66 42.62
C ILE A 208 21.72 24.57 42.55
N LYS A 209 22.35 24.16 43.63
CA LYS A 209 23.79 23.94 43.71
C LYS A 209 24.07 22.61 44.38
N SER A 210 24.90 21.80 43.77
CA SER A 210 25.45 20.56 44.31
C SER A 210 26.98 20.63 44.25
N PRO A 211 27.72 19.64 44.79
CA PRO A 211 29.17 19.61 44.70
C PRO A 211 29.70 19.63 43.25
N ASP A 212 28.97 19.00 42.33
CA ASP A 212 29.39 18.79 40.94
C ASP A 212 28.72 19.74 39.94
N GLU A 213 27.66 20.44 40.33
CA GLU A 213 26.80 21.20 39.41
C GLU A 213 26.22 22.45 40.06
N SER A 214 26.07 23.53 39.30
CA SER A 214 25.20 24.64 39.67
C SER A 214 24.31 25.03 38.49
N ILE A 215 23.01 25.09 38.73
CA ILE A 215 22.01 25.43 37.73
C ILE A 215 21.05 26.49 38.26
N SER A 216 20.58 27.39 37.40
CA SER A 216 19.57 28.38 37.77
C SER A 216 18.64 28.71 36.62
N PHE A 217 17.41 29.05 36.97
CA PHE A 217 16.31 29.34 36.07
C PHE A 217 15.79 30.75 36.33
N GLU A 218 15.73 31.58 35.30
CA GLU A 218 15.27 32.98 35.35
C GLU A 218 14.43 33.32 34.11
N VAL A 219 13.35 34.07 34.27
CA VAL A 219 12.64 34.62 33.09
C VAL A 219 13.48 35.76 32.53
N VAL A 220 13.98 35.58 31.30
CA VAL A 220 14.78 36.57 30.58
C VAL A 220 13.89 37.59 29.90
N GLU A 221 12.80 37.13 29.28
CA GLU A 221 11.89 37.99 28.51
C GLU A 221 10.46 37.44 28.54
N ARG A 222 9.48 38.35 28.60
CA ARG A 222 8.08 38.10 28.25
C ARG A 222 7.70 39.02 27.10
N LYS A 223 7.52 38.45 25.91
CA LYS A 223 7.23 39.19 24.68
C LYS A 223 5.78 38.97 24.26
N PRO A 224 4.89 39.98 24.39
CA PRO A 224 3.52 39.88 23.89
C PRO A 224 3.49 39.61 22.37
N LEU A 225 2.53 38.80 21.93
CA LEU A 225 2.27 38.50 20.54
C LEU A 225 1.06 39.32 20.02
N PRO A 226 0.85 39.42 18.69
CA PRO A 226 -0.24 40.23 18.14
C PRO A 226 -1.65 39.80 18.56
N GLN A 227 -1.89 38.50 18.80
CA GLN A 227 -3.17 38.01 19.32
C GLN A 227 -3.25 38.24 20.84
N GLU A 228 -4.41 38.72 21.27
CA GLU A 228 -4.69 39.01 22.69
C GLU A 228 -4.52 37.76 23.55
N GLY A 229 -3.83 37.92 24.69
CA GLY A 229 -3.56 36.83 25.64
C GLY A 229 -2.38 35.93 25.27
N LEU A 230 -1.78 36.08 24.06
CA LEU A 230 -0.62 35.30 23.65
C LEU A 230 0.70 36.04 23.92
N GLN A 231 1.71 35.31 24.37
CA GLN A 231 3.07 35.80 24.55
C GLN A 231 4.11 34.69 24.40
N ILE A 232 5.33 35.07 24.06
CA ILE A 232 6.51 34.19 24.17
C ILE A 232 7.22 34.48 25.49
N VAL A 233 7.42 33.45 26.30
CA VAL A 233 8.20 33.53 27.53
C VAL A 233 9.53 32.83 27.31
N THR A 234 10.62 33.57 27.48
CA THR A 234 11.99 33.05 27.41
C THR A 234 12.52 32.83 28.82
N VAL A 235 12.87 31.59 29.14
CA VAL A 235 13.48 31.20 30.41
C VAL A 235 14.95 30.85 30.17
N GLY A 236 15.85 31.56 30.84
CA GLY A 236 17.27 31.26 30.85
C GLY A 236 17.55 30.12 31.83
N GLU A 237 18.25 29.10 31.35
CA GLU A 237 18.80 27.98 32.10
C GLU A 237 20.33 28.13 32.11
N ASN A 238 20.86 28.62 33.22
CA ASN A 238 22.29 28.84 33.40
C ASN A 238 22.87 27.70 34.22
N GLN A 239 23.66 26.83 33.57
CA GLN A 239 24.31 25.69 34.18
C GLN A 239 25.83 25.88 34.10
N CYS A 240 26.50 26.05 35.24
CA CYS A 240 27.91 26.40 35.31
C CYS A 240 28.28 27.57 34.36
N ASP A 241 29.15 27.33 33.37
CA ASP A 241 29.56 28.33 32.37
C ASP A 241 28.72 28.32 31.08
N THR A 242 27.72 27.43 31.00
CA THR A 242 26.81 27.32 29.85
C THR A 242 25.48 28.01 30.12
N GLN A 243 25.09 28.92 29.22
CA GLN A 243 23.76 29.52 29.20
C GLN A 243 22.93 28.90 28.08
N ARG A 244 21.71 28.49 28.40
CA ARG A 244 20.70 28.01 27.44
C ARG A 244 19.41 28.80 27.64
N GLU A 245 18.64 28.92 26.58
CA GLU A 245 17.30 29.51 26.65
C GLU A 245 16.26 28.46 26.27
N ARG A 246 15.19 28.37 27.05
CA ARG A 246 13.97 27.64 26.71
C ARG A 246 12.88 28.66 26.42
N LYS A 247 12.14 28.46 25.33
CA LYS A 247 11.06 29.36 24.93
C LYS A 247 9.74 28.61 24.99
N TYR A 248 8.71 29.33 25.42
CA TYR A 248 7.35 28.82 25.57
C TYR A 248 6.37 29.81 24.94
N ILE A 249 5.41 29.31 24.16
CA ILE A 249 4.22 30.12 23.84
C ILE A 249 3.24 29.92 24.98
N LEU A 250 2.80 31.02 25.58
CA LEU A 250 1.81 31.05 26.65
C LEU A 250 0.56 31.77 26.14
N SER A 251 -0.59 31.09 26.23
CA SER A 251 -1.93 31.60 25.95
C SER A 251 -2.67 31.74 27.28
N GLU A 252 -2.94 32.98 27.71
CA GLU A 252 -3.59 33.30 28.99
C GLU A 252 -5.06 33.70 28.78
N GLY A 253 -5.96 33.01 29.48
CA GLY A 253 -7.39 33.31 29.56
C GLY A 253 -7.82 33.86 30.91
N ARG A 254 -9.12 33.78 31.22
CA ARG A 254 -9.70 34.31 32.47
C ARG A 254 -9.61 33.31 33.63
N ARG A 255 -9.65 32.02 33.33
CA ARG A 255 -9.63 30.90 34.29
C ARG A 255 -8.37 30.05 34.11
N ALA A 256 -7.88 29.89 32.89
CA ALA A 256 -6.78 28.98 32.55
C ALA A 256 -5.64 29.71 31.82
N SER A 257 -4.49 29.04 31.76
CA SER A 257 -3.40 29.38 30.86
C SER A 257 -2.86 28.09 30.25
N VAL A 258 -2.55 28.11 28.96
CA VAL A 258 -2.03 26.96 28.22
C VAL A 258 -0.66 27.31 27.66
N THR A 259 0.29 26.39 27.76
CA THR A 259 1.62 26.62 27.21
C THR A 259 2.25 25.39 26.57
N VAL A 260 3.08 25.63 25.55
CA VAL A 260 3.84 24.62 24.83
C VAL A 260 5.28 25.10 24.62
N PRO A 261 6.28 24.19 24.68
CA PRO A 261 7.68 24.52 24.44
C PRO A 261 7.93 24.69 22.94
N VAL A 262 8.83 25.62 22.63
CA VAL A 262 9.14 25.99 21.25
C VAL A 262 10.61 26.34 21.07
N ALA A 263 11.09 26.23 19.84
CA ALA A 263 12.44 26.64 19.45
C ALA A 263 12.38 27.68 18.33
N LEU A 264 13.22 28.71 18.44
CA LEU A 264 13.47 29.69 17.37
C LEU A 264 14.86 29.39 16.81
N THR A 265 14.91 28.69 15.67
CA THR A 265 16.17 28.23 15.04
C THR A 265 16.49 29.04 13.80
N GLU A 266 17.69 28.86 13.23
CA GLU A 266 18.07 29.48 11.94
C GLU A 266 17.15 29.04 10.79
N ASP A 267 16.71 27.78 10.81
CA ASP A 267 15.76 27.19 9.85
C ASP A 267 14.31 27.67 10.07
N GLY A 268 14.06 28.49 11.09
CA GLY A 268 12.74 29.01 11.45
C GLY A 268 12.24 28.55 12.82
N PRO A 269 11.05 29.02 13.23
CA PRO A 269 10.41 28.61 14.46
C PRO A 269 9.78 27.22 14.36
N LYS A 270 9.85 26.43 15.43
CA LYS A 270 9.26 25.09 15.49
C LYS A 270 8.70 24.76 16.86
N CYS A 271 7.65 23.94 16.88
CA CYS A 271 7.08 23.36 18.09
C CYS A 271 7.98 22.23 18.63
N LEU A 272 7.98 22.02 19.94
CA LEU A 272 8.73 20.94 20.60
C LEU A 272 7.79 20.00 21.34
N SER A 273 8.25 18.77 21.59
CA SER A 273 7.49 17.81 22.40
C SER A 273 7.46 18.21 23.87
N LEU A 274 6.40 17.80 24.55
CA LEU A 274 6.23 17.92 25.99
C LEU A 274 6.55 16.56 26.63
N ASP A 275 7.82 16.18 26.62
CA ASP A 275 8.25 14.91 27.22
C ASP A 275 8.62 15.14 28.70
N ASP A 276 8.23 14.21 29.58
CA ASP A 276 8.67 14.12 30.98
C ASP A 276 8.32 15.31 31.90
N VAL A 277 7.21 16.01 31.63
CA VAL A 277 6.66 17.08 32.50
C VAL A 277 5.19 16.82 32.83
N SER A 278 4.77 17.22 34.04
CA SER A 278 3.36 17.18 34.43
C SER A 278 2.52 18.04 33.49
N ARG A 279 1.25 17.68 33.24
CA ARG A 279 0.38 18.44 32.32
C ARG A 279 -0.49 19.46 33.04
N LEU A 280 -0.77 19.25 34.33
CA LEU A 280 -1.61 20.13 35.13
C LEU A 280 -0.78 20.86 36.18
N PHE A 281 -0.98 22.18 36.26
CA PHE A 281 -0.30 23.08 37.18
C PHE A 281 -1.29 23.94 37.97
N LEU A 282 -0.96 24.13 39.24
CA LEU A 282 -1.56 25.12 40.14
C LEU A 282 -0.47 26.13 40.55
N GLY A 283 0.16 26.75 39.56
CA GLY A 283 1.47 27.41 39.66
C GLY A 283 2.63 26.43 39.77
N PHE A 284 2.47 25.34 40.49
CA PHE A 284 3.43 24.24 40.61
C PHE A 284 2.86 22.96 39.99
N PRO A 285 3.71 22.01 39.56
CA PRO A 285 3.24 20.79 38.92
C PRO A 285 2.38 19.94 39.85
N LEU A 286 1.26 19.43 39.37
CA LEU A 286 0.50 18.36 40.01
C LEU A 286 1.13 17.03 39.61
N ILE A 287 1.96 16.47 40.51
CA ILE A 287 2.81 15.30 40.24
C ILE A 287 1.97 14.06 39.97
N GLY A 288 2.24 13.35 38.87
CA GLY A 288 1.44 12.21 38.42
C GLY A 288 0.48 12.54 37.28
N THR A 289 0.48 13.80 36.80
CA THR A 289 -0.34 14.24 35.66
C THR A 289 0.43 14.29 34.35
N GLU A 290 1.60 13.64 34.26
CA GLU A 290 2.42 13.57 33.03
C GLU A 290 1.64 12.94 31.86
N ASP A 291 0.84 11.91 32.18
CA ASP A 291 0.00 11.14 31.26
C ASP A 291 -1.44 11.67 31.17
N PHE A 292 -1.71 12.89 31.64
CA PHE A 292 -3.02 13.51 31.43
C PHE A 292 -3.23 13.76 29.93
N SER A 293 -4.39 13.36 29.42
CA SER A 293 -4.72 13.41 27.99
C SER A 293 -5.00 14.85 27.54
N PHE A 294 -3.92 15.60 27.29
CA PHE A 294 -3.97 16.95 26.72
C PHE A 294 -2.65 17.30 26.01
N PRO A 295 -2.68 17.93 24.83
CA PRO A 295 -1.48 18.18 24.02
C PRO A 295 -0.60 19.32 24.52
N ALA A 296 -0.98 20.00 25.61
CA ALA A 296 -0.27 21.15 26.16
C ALA A 296 -0.22 21.08 27.70
N VAL A 297 0.52 22.01 28.33
CA VAL A 297 0.51 22.18 29.79
C VAL A 297 -0.54 23.20 30.16
N ILE A 298 -1.45 22.82 31.07
CA ILE A 298 -2.53 23.66 31.59
C ILE A 298 -2.14 24.15 32.99
N ASN A 299 -2.23 25.45 33.19
CA ASN A 299 -2.12 26.07 34.51
C ASN A 299 -3.42 26.79 34.88
N SER A 300 -3.86 26.65 36.12
CA SER A 300 -4.91 27.50 36.67
C SER A 300 -4.80 27.61 38.18
N PHE A 301 -4.87 28.84 38.70
CA PHE A 301 -5.02 29.13 40.12
C PHE A 301 -6.43 28.84 40.66
N ARG A 302 -7.37 28.47 39.80
CA ARG A 302 -8.74 28.09 40.14
C ARG A 302 -8.92 26.57 40.26
N PHE A 303 -7.90 25.78 39.95
CA PHE A 303 -8.00 24.34 40.14
C PHE A 303 -8.18 24.00 41.63
N THR A 304 -9.09 23.07 41.90
CA THR A 304 -9.14 22.38 43.19
C THR A 304 -8.48 21.01 43.02
N PRO A 305 -7.26 20.81 43.56
CA PRO A 305 -6.52 19.57 43.42
C PRO A 305 -7.07 18.48 44.34
N THR A 306 -6.73 17.22 44.06
CA THR A 306 -6.94 16.12 45.02
C THR A 306 -6.19 16.39 46.33
N GLU A 307 -6.56 15.71 47.42
CA GLU A 307 -5.80 15.77 48.70
C GLU A 307 -4.32 15.46 48.49
N ASN A 308 -4.03 14.55 47.55
CA ASN A 308 -2.70 14.16 47.16
C ASN A 308 -2.05 15.08 46.11
N ARG A 309 -2.70 16.12 45.60
CA ARG A 309 -2.14 17.03 44.58
C ARG A 309 -1.53 16.32 43.37
N ASP A 310 -2.12 15.19 43.01
CA ASP A 310 -1.73 14.34 41.87
C ASP A 310 -2.79 14.32 40.76
N GLY A 311 -3.68 15.29 40.82
CA GLY A 311 -4.79 15.46 39.90
C GLY A 311 -5.71 16.58 40.38
N VAL A 312 -6.81 16.73 39.68
CA VAL A 312 -7.88 17.69 40.01
C VAL A 312 -9.21 16.94 40.04
N TYR A 313 -10.14 17.37 40.87
CA TYR A 313 -11.47 16.74 40.89
C TYR A 313 -12.20 17.03 39.57
N LEU A 314 -12.35 16.01 38.74
CA LEU A 314 -13.09 15.99 37.48
C LEU A 314 -14.03 14.78 37.47
N GLY A 315 -14.59 14.44 38.63
CA GLY A 315 -15.39 13.23 38.82
C GLY A 315 -16.81 13.33 38.23
N GLN A 316 -17.66 12.38 38.63
CA GLN A 316 -19.07 12.34 38.19
C GLN A 316 -20.02 13.19 39.05
N SER A 317 -19.55 13.74 40.18
CA SER A 317 -20.40 14.59 41.02
C SER A 317 -20.63 15.95 40.38
N ASP A 318 -21.88 16.41 40.37
CA ASP A 318 -22.23 17.77 39.95
C ASP A 318 -22.13 18.71 41.17
N ASP A 319 -20.89 19.00 41.57
CA ASP A 319 -20.56 19.94 42.64
C ASP A 319 -19.76 21.13 42.11
N GLU A 320 -19.70 22.21 42.90
CA GLU A 320 -19.03 23.46 42.51
C GLU A 320 -17.54 23.25 42.17
N THR A 321 -16.89 22.30 42.84
CA THR A 321 -15.48 21.93 42.65
C THR A 321 -15.27 21.34 41.26
N ASN A 322 -16.02 20.30 40.91
CA ASN A 322 -15.95 19.69 39.59
C ASN A 322 -16.35 20.69 38.50
N ASN A 323 -17.43 21.44 38.69
CA ASN A 323 -17.88 22.43 37.71
C ASN A 323 -16.82 23.52 37.45
N THR A 324 -16.11 23.95 38.49
CA THR A 324 -15.01 24.92 38.34
C THR A 324 -13.84 24.32 37.57
N ASN A 325 -13.40 23.12 37.92
CA ASN A 325 -12.30 22.43 37.22
C ASN A 325 -12.67 22.13 35.76
N GLN A 326 -13.89 21.68 35.49
CA GLN A 326 -14.39 21.45 34.13
C GLN A 326 -14.39 22.73 33.30
N ALA A 327 -14.82 23.86 33.87
CA ALA A 327 -14.77 25.16 33.19
C ALA A 327 -13.34 25.63 32.91
N VAL A 328 -12.36 25.26 33.73
CA VAL A 328 -10.93 25.54 33.48
C VAL A 328 -10.43 24.71 32.29
N ILE A 329 -10.75 23.42 32.23
CA ILE A 329 -10.35 22.54 31.11
C ILE A 329 -11.03 22.99 29.80
N ALA A 330 -12.31 23.36 29.84
CA ALA A 330 -13.02 23.87 28.67
C ALA A 330 -12.36 25.15 28.11
N GLU A 331 -12.00 26.13 28.97
CA GLU A 331 -11.27 27.31 28.51
C GLU A 331 -9.85 26.94 28.03
N ALA A 332 -9.20 25.93 28.62
CA ALA A 332 -7.92 25.44 28.13
C ALA A 332 -8.01 24.89 26.71
N CYS A 333 -9.08 24.19 26.33
CA CYS A 333 -9.33 23.78 24.94
C CYS A 333 -9.40 25.01 24.01
N GLU A 334 -10.16 26.05 24.38
CA GLU A 334 -10.27 27.29 23.60
C GLU A 334 -8.92 28.01 23.44
N LEU A 335 -8.15 28.10 24.52
CA LEU A 335 -6.82 28.72 24.53
C LEU A 335 -5.81 27.94 23.68
N HIS A 336 -5.94 26.61 23.64
CA HIS A 336 -5.09 25.73 22.82
C HIS A 336 -5.38 25.92 21.32
N VAL A 337 -6.65 26.03 20.92
CA VAL A 337 -7.01 26.32 19.51
C VAL A 337 -6.44 27.66 19.07
N LYS A 338 -6.56 28.72 19.88
CA LYS A 338 -5.94 30.03 19.60
C LYS A 338 -4.42 29.93 19.43
N LEU A 339 -3.78 29.06 20.20
CA LEU A 339 -2.35 28.82 20.09
C LEU A 339 -2.01 28.14 18.76
N ILE A 340 -2.79 27.14 18.34
CA ILE A 340 -2.64 26.47 17.04
C ILE A 340 -2.79 27.48 15.90
N GLU A 341 -3.85 28.29 15.92
CA GLU A 341 -4.07 29.36 14.93
C GLU A 341 -2.84 30.27 14.79
N PHE A 342 -2.28 30.73 15.92
CA PHE A 342 -1.10 31.58 15.93
C PHE A 342 0.12 30.93 15.27
N VAL A 343 0.45 29.69 15.67
CA VAL A 343 1.66 29.02 15.17
C VAL A 343 1.54 28.69 13.70
N THR A 344 0.32 28.41 13.23
CA THR A 344 0.06 28.15 11.82
C THR A 344 0.10 29.43 10.98
N ASP A 345 -0.54 30.51 11.41
CA ASP A 345 -0.47 31.82 10.73
C ASP A 345 0.98 32.31 10.60
N SER A 346 1.82 31.91 11.56
CA SER A 346 3.24 32.23 11.58
C SER A 346 4.13 31.19 10.87
N GLN A 347 3.55 30.15 10.26
CA GLN A 347 4.21 29.07 9.52
C GLN A 347 5.26 28.27 10.32
N TRP A 348 4.94 27.91 11.56
CA TRP A 348 5.88 27.19 12.42
C TRP A 348 5.94 25.72 12.04
N ALA A 349 7.13 25.13 12.05
CA ALA A 349 7.28 23.69 11.81
C ALA A 349 6.82 22.85 13.01
N SER A 350 6.55 21.57 12.75
CA SER A 350 6.21 20.54 13.73
C SER A 350 4.89 20.78 14.48
N VAL A 351 3.91 21.42 13.83
CA VAL A 351 2.56 21.67 14.41
C VAL A 351 1.86 20.38 14.81
N HIS A 352 2.17 19.26 14.16
CA HIS A 352 1.66 17.93 14.53
C HIS A 352 1.88 17.56 16.00
N LEU A 353 2.91 18.12 16.67
CA LEU A 353 3.16 17.92 18.10
C LEU A 353 2.14 18.61 19.01
N LEU A 354 1.48 19.67 18.53
CA LEU A 354 0.47 20.40 19.28
C LEU A 354 -0.93 19.78 19.16
N VAL A 355 -1.08 18.82 18.26
CA VAL A 355 -2.36 18.15 18.01
C VAL A 355 -2.27 16.65 18.31
N ASP A 356 -1.13 16.16 18.77
CA ASP A 356 -0.96 14.79 19.24
C ASP A 356 -1.47 14.68 20.68
N ILE A 357 -2.54 13.90 20.89
CA ILE A 357 -3.26 13.82 22.16
C ILE A 357 -2.97 12.47 22.83
N PRO A 358 -2.28 12.42 23.99
CA PRO A 358 -2.03 11.18 24.71
C PRO A 358 -3.32 10.39 24.99
N PRO A 359 -3.30 9.05 25.07
CA PRO A 359 -4.48 8.27 25.40
C PRO A 359 -5.02 8.64 26.79
N ILE A 360 -6.34 8.55 26.97
CA ILE A 360 -6.97 8.82 28.26
C ILE A 360 -6.61 7.71 29.25
N SER A 361 -5.92 8.07 30.34
CA SER A 361 -5.63 7.16 31.44
C SER A 361 -6.76 7.15 32.46
N GLU A 362 -7.16 5.97 32.94
CA GLU A 362 -8.17 5.85 34.00
C GLU A 362 -7.61 6.37 35.32
N GLN A 363 -8.28 7.36 35.92
CA GLN A 363 -7.91 7.95 37.21
C GLN A 363 -9.15 8.05 38.10
N THR A 364 -8.97 7.85 39.41
CA THR A 364 -10.09 7.88 40.37
C THR A 364 -10.75 9.25 40.51
N TRP A 365 -10.04 10.31 40.14
CA TRP A 365 -10.50 11.69 40.16
C TRP A 365 -11.06 12.17 38.80
N LEU A 366 -11.05 11.32 37.77
CA LEU A 366 -11.39 11.69 36.39
C LEU A 366 -12.62 10.95 35.88
N ASN A 367 -13.59 11.69 35.35
CA ASN A 367 -14.66 11.17 34.52
C ASN A 367 -14.15 11.05 33.07
N VAL A 368 -13.82 9.82 32.68
CA VAL A 368 -13.27 9.49 31.35
C VAL A 368 -14.22 9.89 30.23
N ASP A 369 -15.51 9.59 30.35
CA ASP A 369 -16.51 9.89 29.31
C ASP A 369 -16.62 11.40 29.06
N TRP A 370 -16.63 12.19 30.13
CA TRP A 370 -16.69 13.65 30.02
C TRP A 370 -15.42 14.22 29.37
N LEU A 371 -14.23 13.76 29.78
CA LEU A 371 -12.99 14.23 29.16
C LEU A 371 -12.92 13.81 27.69
N GLN A 372 -13.35 12.59 27.37
CA GLN A 372 -13.43 12.10 26.00
C GLN A 372 -14.32 12.98 25.12
N GLU A 373 -15.48 13.40 25.64
CA GLU A 373 -16.37 14.34 24.94
C GLU A 373 -15.69 15.69 24.70
N GLN A 374 -15.03 16.26 25.72
CA GLN A 374 -14.31 17.53 25.58
C GLN A 374 -13.17 17.45 24.56
N LEU A 375 -12.38 16.37 24.59
CA LEU A 375 -11.28 16.17 23.64
C LEU A 375 -11.79 15.88 22.24
N THR A 376 -12.93 15.21 22.09
CA THR A 376 -13.56 15.01 20.78
C THR A 376 -13.97 16.36 20.17
N GLN A 377 -14.56 17.26 20.98
CA GLN A 377 -14.88 18.62 20.52
C GLN A 377 -13.62 19.42 20.15
N LEU A 378 -12.55 19.29 20.95
CA LEU A 378 -11.25 19.90 20.64
C LEU A 378 -10.68 19.36 19.32
N ILE A 379 -10.71 18.04 19.10
CA ILE A 379 -10.26 17.41 17.84
C ILE A 379 -11.04 17.97 16.65
N GLU A 380 -12.36 18.10 16.75
CA GLU A 380 -13.16 18.69 15.66
C GLU A 380 -12.77 20.15 15.39
N GLN A 381 -12.50 20.95 16.42
CA GLN A 381 -12.00 22.32 16.23
C GLN A 381 -10.60 22.34 15.59
N ILE A 382 -9.71 21.44 16.00
CA ILE A 382 -8.38 21.28 15.40
C ILE A 382 -8.49 20.90 13.92
N ARG A 383 -9.38 19.96 13.58
CA ARG A 383 -9.60 19.48 12.22
C ARG A 383 -10.08 20.58 11.27
N GLU A 384 -10.77 21.59 11.80
CA GLU A 384 -11.24 22.78 11.09
C GLU A 384 -10.20 23.90 11.01
N THR A 385 -9.20 23.90 11.90
CA THR A 385 -8.16 24.92 11.95
C THR A 385 -7.07 24.62 10.91
N PRO A 386 -6.61 25.58 10.07
CA PRO A 386 -5.64 25.36 8.99
C PRO A 386 -4.22 24.85 9.36
N ALA A 387 -4.04 23.87 10.24
CA ALA A 387 -2.80 23.52 10.92
C ALA A 387 -1.73 22.78 10.09
N VAL A 388 -2.07 22.26 8.91
CA VAL A 388 -1.15 21.43 8.11
C VAL A 388 -0.40 22.29 7.12
N LEU A 389 0.92 22.41 7.29
CA LEU A 389 1.76 23.14 6.34
C LEU A 389 1.99 22.34 5.06
N HIS A 390 1.83 23.03 3.93
CA HIS A 390 2.16 22.56 2.59
C HIS A 390 2.92 23.68 1.84
N GLY A 391 4.24 23.56 1.73
CA GLY A 391 5.06 24.62 1.13
C GLY A 391 4.96 25.93 1.91
N GLN A 392 4.38 26.97 1.28
CA GLN A 392 4.10 28.27 1.92
C GLN A 392 2.61 28.49 2.25
N GLU A 393 1.79 27.45 2.11
CA GLU A 393 0.37 27.51 2.42
C GLU A 393 0.06 26.56 3.57
N SER A 394 -1.13 26.69 4.13
CA SER A 394 -1.62 25.81 5.18
C SER A 394 -3.06 25.39 4.91
N VAL A 395 -3.37 24.14 5.22
CA VAL A 395 -4.70 23.54 5.01
C VAL A 395 -5.22 22.96 6.32
N ALA A 396 -6.54 22.91 6.45
CA ALA A 396 -7.17 22.29 7.60
C ALA A 396 -6.94 20.76 7.57
N PRO A 397 -6.68 20.09 8.70
CA PRO A 397 -6.44 18.65 8.71
C PRO A 397 -7.53 17.82 8.04
N LYS A 398 -8.80 18.24 8.13
CA LYS A 398 -9.92 17.55 7.46
C LYS A 398 -9.85 17.58 5.93
N ASP A 399 -9.17 18.58 5.37
CA ASP A 399 -9.01 18.80 3.92
C ASP A 399 -7.63 18.30 3.44
N ALA A 400 -6.80 17.84 4.37
CA ALA A 400 -5.48 17.29 4.13
C ALA A 400 -5.53 15.78 3.84
N ILE A 401 -4.38 15.23 3.43
CA ILE A 401 -4.21 13.80 3.15
C ILE A 401 -3.01 13.29 3.95
N PHE A 402 -3.30 12.45 4.94
CA PHE A 402 -2.29 11.88 5.83
C PHE A 402 -2.03 10.41 5.49
N PRO A 403 -0.80 10.03 5.08
CA PRO A 403 -0.44 8.63 4.91
C PRO A 403 -0.39 7.93 6.27
N VAL A 404 -1.26 6.94 6.51
CA VAL A 404 -1.37 6.26 7.82
C VAL A 404 -0.90 4.81 7.86
N GLU A 405 -0.61 4.23 6.70
CA GLU A 405 -0.29 2.81 6.52
C GLU A 405 1.13 2.43 6.93
N GLY A 406 1.30 1.21 7.44
CA GLY A 406 2.62 0.64 7.71
C GLY A 406 3.40 1.31 8.85
N GLY A 407 4.72 1.09 8.91
CA GLY A 407 5.66 1.81 9.79
C GLY A 407 6.15 3.13 9.18
N ASP A 408 7.20 3.75 9.73
CA ASP A 408 7.73 5.02 9.21
C ASP A 408 8.17 4.92 7.74
N THR A 409 8.74 3.79 7.34
CA THR A 409 9.06 3.48 5.95
C THR A 409 7.80 3.36 5.07
N GLY A 410 6.75 2.72 5.58
CA GLY A 410 5.48 2.57 4.85
C GLY A 410 4.82 3.93 4.61
N VAL A 411 4.86 4.81 5.60
CA VAL A 411 4.39 6.20 5.51
C VAL A 411 5.14 6.97 4.43
N ASP A 412 6.47 6.85 4.39
CA ASP A 412 7.29 7.56 3.39
C ASP A 412 7.01 7.08 1.96
N ILE A 413 6.85 5.77 1.76
CA ILE A 413 6.51 5.19 0.46
C ILE A 413 5.10 5.64 0.04
N LEU A 414 4.12 5.56 0.95
CA LEU A 414 2.75 5.97 0.65
C LEU A 414 2.66 7.48 0.39
N TRP A 415 3.38 8.30 1.14
CA TRP A 415 3.49 9.74 0.87
C TRP A 415 3.95 9.99 -0.57
N GLY A 416 4.99 9.28 -1.02
CA GLY A 416 5.49 9.40 -2.40
C GLY A 416 4.47 8.98 -3.46
N LEU A 417 3.66 7.94 -3.22
CA LEU A 417 2.59 7.54 -4.13
C LEU A 417 1.47 8.57 -4.20
N LEU A 418 1.13 9.19 -3.05
CA LEU A 418 0.05 10.18 -2.95
C LEU A 418 0.46 11.54 -3.54
N ASP A 419 1.71 11.96 -3.42
CA ASP A 419 2.24 13.21 -3.99
C ASP A 419 2.23 13.21 -5.54
N GLU A 420 2.21 12.03 -6.14
CA GLU A 420 2.16 11.83 -7.59
C GLU A 420 0.72 11.81 -8.14
N VAL A 421 -0.29 11.95 -7.29
CA VAL A 421 -1.70 12.14 -7.68
C VAL A 421 -1.98 13.63 -7.76
N GLU A 422 -2.36 14.13 -8.94
CA GLU A 422 -2.44 15.58 -9.21
C GLU A 422 -3.44 16.28 -8.28
N SER A 423 -4.60 15.66 -8.01
CA SER A 423 -5.64 16.23 -7.14
C SER A 423 -5.25 16.31 -5.65
N PHE A 424 -4.16 15.65 -5.25
CA PHE A 424 -3.65 15.60 -3.89
C PHE A 424 -2.52 16.62 -3.64
N ARG A 425 -1.97 17.22 -4.70
CA ARG A 425 -1.07 18.36 -4.57
C ARG A 425 -1.73 19.48 -3.77
N GLY A 426 -0.96 20.12 -2.90
CA GLY A 426 -1.50 21.12 -1.98
C GLY A 426 -2.08 20.56 -0.67
N LYS A 427 -2.33 19.25 -0.56
CA LYS A 427 -3.07 18.66 0.57
C LYS A 427 -2.24 17.76 1.48
N LEU A 428 -1.04 17.38 1.05
CA LEU A 428 -0.14 16.55 1.85
C LEU A 428 0.65 17.42 2.83
N PRO A 429 0.90 16.93 4.07
CA PRO A 429 1.86 17.58 4.94
C PRO A 429 3.25 17.56 4.31
N ILE A 430 4.12 18.47 4.75
CA ILE A 430 5.55 18.40 4.44
C ILE A 430 6.06 16.98 4.75
N ARG A 431 6.77 16.36 3.80
CA ARG A 431 7.20 14.96 3.88
C ARG A 431 7.90 14.59 5.19
N ALA A 432 8.76 15.46 5.71
CA ALA A 432 9.47 15.26 6.97
C ALA A 432 8.55 15.17 8.20
N GLU A 433 7.32 15.69 8.11
CA GLU A 433 6.34 15.69 9.18
C GLU A 433 5.25 14.61 9.02
N ALA A 434 5.24 13.87 7.91
CA ALA A 434 4.19 12.89 7.60
C ALA A 434 4.02 11.82 8.69
N VAL A 435 5.12 11.32 9.26
CA VAL A 435 5.11 10.36 10.38
C VAL A 435 4.49 10.99 11.63
N GLY A 436 4.81 12.25 11.91
CA GLY A 436 4.27 12.99 13.04
C GLY A 436 2.75 13.19 12.93
N TRP A 437 2.28 13.57 11.74
CA TRP A 437 0.84 13.68 11.45
C TRP A 437 0.11 12.34 11.54
N ARG A 438 0.70 11.24 11.06
CA ARG A 438 0.14 9.90 11.27
C ARG A 438 -0.04 9.59 12.76
N ARG A 439 0.94 9.92 13.60
CA ARG A 439 0.85 9.71 15.05
C ARG A 439 -0.30 10.51 15.65
N ALA A 440 -0.42 11.80 15.29
CA ALA A 440 -1.52 12.65 15.71
C ALA A 440 -2.90 12.07 15.32
N VAL A 441 -3.08 11.67 14.05
CA VAL A 441 -4.36 11.07 13.59
C VAL A 441 -4.69 9.76 14.32
N LYS A 442 -3.68 8.92 14.59
CA LYS A 442 -3.88 7.70 15.41
C LYS A 442 -4.26 8.04 16.85
N SER A 443 -3.68 9.09 17.41
CA SER A 443 -4.02 9.60 18.74
C SER A 443 -5.49 10.04 18.79
N TRP A 444 -5.97 10.74 17.77
CA TRP A 444 -7.37 11.18 17.66
C TRP A 444 -8.33 10.01 17.64
N ALA A 445 -8.02 8.98 16.86
CA ALA A 445 -8.86 7.80 16.76
C ALA A 445 -8.98 7.04 18.08
N THR A 446 -7.89 7.01 18.85
CA THR A 446 -7.87 6.42 20.19
C THR A 446 -8.78 7.20 21.13
N VAL A 447 -8.72 8.54 21.09
CA VAL A 447 -9.57 9.41 21.91
C VAL A 447 -11.04 9.33 21.48
N THR A 448 -11.35 9.37 20.19
CA THR A 448 -12.74 9.32 19.70
C THR A 448 -13.33 7.89 19.71
N ALA A 449 -12.58 6.89 20.17
CA ALA A 449 -12.95 5.48 20.15
C ALA A 449 -13.40 4.99 18.76
N CYS A 450 -12.77 5.52 17.71
CA CYS A 450 -13.00 5.15 16.30
C CYS A 450 -11.78 4.41 15.74
N GLU A 451 -11.94 3.72 14.61
CA GLU A 451 -10.78 3.17 13.91
C GLU A 451 -9.96 4.33 13.29
N GLY A 452 -8.62 4.22 13.29
CA GLY A 452 -7.69 5.25 12.77
C GLY A 452 -7.97 5.73 11.34
N THR A 453 -8.54 4.86 10.53
CA THR A 453 -8.88 5.09 9.12
C THR A 453 -10.29 5.67 8.93
N SER A 454 -11.05 5.87 10.02
CA SER A 454 -12.42 6.42 9.97
C SER A 454 -12.43 7.90 9.59
N PHE A 455 -11.35 8.63 9.88
CA PHE A 455 -11.18 10.01 9.44
C PHE A 455 -11.03 10.06 7.92
N GLY A 456 -11.73 10.98 7.24
CA GLY A 456 -11.67 11.12 5.78
C GLY A 456 -10.26 11.40 5.27
N GLU A 457 -9.53 12.22 6.02
CA GLU A 457 -8.15 12.65 5.79
C GLU A 457 -7.09 11.56 6.02
N ALA A 458 -7.42 10.48 6.74
CA ALA A 458 -6.50 9.37 7.00
C ALA A 458 -6.45 8.42 5.80
N PHE A 459 -5.43 8.52 4.95
CA PHE A 459 -5.28 7.73 3.72
C PHE A 459 -4.41 6.49 3.95
N ASP A 460 -5.01 5.32 3.76
CA ASP A 460 -4.32 4.02 3.75
C ASP A 460 -4.23 3.45 2.32
N GLY A 461 -3.59 2.29 2.17
CA GLY A 461 -3.47 1.64 0.85
C GLY A 461 -4.83 1.27 0.22
N GLY A 462 -5.84 0.96 1.05
CA GLY A 462 -7.18 0.60 0.59
C GLY A 462 -7.96 1.80 0.05
N LYS A 463 -7.88 2.95 0.73
CA LYS A 463 -8.47 4.22 0.27
C LYS A 463 -7.80 4.71 -1.00
N LEU A 464 -6.47 4.59 -1.13
CA LEU A 464 -5.79 4.92 -2.37
C LEU A 464 -6.29 4.04 -3.52
N VAL A 465 -6.38 2.73 -3.33
CA VAL A 465 -6.96 1.82 -4.36
C VAL A 465 -8.39 2.21 -4.72
N SER A 466 -9.24 2.46 -3.72
CA SER A 466 -10.63 2.84 -3.93
C SER A 466 -10.78 4.17 -4.67
N TYR A 467 -9.93 5.15 -4.35
CA TYR A 467 -9.86 6.44 -5.04
C TYR A 467 -9.51 6.26 -6.51
N ILE A 468 -8.46 5.48 -6.82
CA ILE A 468 -8.07 5.20 -8.21
C ILE A 468 -9.19 4.47 -8.97
N GLU A 469 -9.87 3.52 -8.35
CA GLU A 469 -11.01 2.84 -8.98
C GLU A 469 -12.18 3.76 -9.31
N GLU A 470 -12.40 4.80 -8.49
CA GLU A 470 -13.45 5.79 -8.69
C GLU A 470 -13.07 6.77 -9.80
N GLU A 471 -11.89 7.37 -9.73
CA GLU A 471 -11.45 8.42 -10.65
C GLU A 471 -11.14 7.89 -12.05
N THR A 472 -10.68 6.65 -12.18
CA THR A 472 -10.36 6.09 -13.50
C THR A 472 -11.60 5.56 -14.23
N ARG A 473 -12.75 5.46 -13.56
CA ARG A 473 -13.95 4.81 -14.10
C ARG A 473 -14.56 5.65 -15.22
N THR A 474 -14.59 5.07 -16.42
CA THR A 474 -15.21 5.71 -17.58
C THR A 474 -16.72 5.46 -17.65
N SER A 475 -17.47 6.46 -18.14
CA SER A 475 -18.93 6.39 -18.29
C SER A 475 -19.40 5.33 -19.30
N GLU A 476 -18.54 4.97 -20.26
CA GLU A 476 -18.85 4.03 -21.35
C GLU A 476 -18.64 2.56 -20.98
N SER A 477 -17.61 2.23 -20.17
CA SER A 477 -17.21 0.84 -19.90
C SER A 477 -17.44 0.38 -18.47
N GLN A 478 -17.79 1.29 -17.55
CA GLN A 478 -17.80 1.07 -16.09
C GLN A 478 -16.47 0.53 -15.53
N ARG A 479 -15.39 0.60 -16.31
CA ARG A 479 -14.03 0.13 -15.97
C ARG A 479 -13.04 1.28 -16.03
N GLY A 480 -11.98 1.13 -15.24
CA GLY A 480 -10.80 1.98 -15.31
C GLY A 480 -10.00 1.73 -16.58
N THR A 481 -9.28 2.73 -17.06
CA THR A 481 -8.34 2.60 -18.18
C THR A 481 -6.97 3.14 -17.78
N LEU A 482 -5.92 2.71 -18.48
CA LEU A 482 -4.56 3.21 -18.26
C LEU A 482 -4.46 4.72 -18.57
N ASP A 483 -5.14 5.18 -19.62
CA ASP A 483 -5.14 6.59 -20.00
C ASP A 483 -5.83 7.45 -18.94
N ALA A 484 -6.98 6.99 -18.42
CA ALA A 484 -7.65 7.69 -17.31
C ALA A 484 -6.79 7.71 -16.04
N LEU A 485 -6.00 6.66 -15.77
CA LEU A 485 -5.02 6.68 -14.67
C LEU A 485 -3.91 7.70 -14.93
N GLN A 486 -3.42 7.78 -16.17
CA GLN A 486 -2.40 8.75 -16.54
C GLN A 486 -2.89 10.19 -16.36
N ASP A 487 -4.18 10.46 -16.60
CA ASP A 487 -4.81 11.78 -16.38
C ASP A 487 -4.99 12.13 -14.88
N VAL A 488 -5.05 11.13 -14.00
CA VAL A 488 -5.15 11.31 -12.53
C VAL A 488 -3.78 11.62 -11.91
N LEU A 489 -2.70 11.13 -12.54
CA LEU A 489 -1.34 11.31 -12.09
C LEU A 489 -0.72 12.60 -12.66
N VAL A 490 0.35 13.06 -12.02
CA VAL A 490 1.15 14.18 -12.52
C VAL A 490 1.81 13.83 -13.87
N GLU A 491 1.97 14.81 -14.77
CA GLU A 491 2.40 14.60 -16.17
C GLU A 491 3.74 13.84 -16.29
N GLU A 492 4.66 14.01 -15.34
CA GLU A 492 5.98 13.39 -15.38
C GLU A 492 6.01 11.91 -14.92
N VAL A 493 4.91 11.38 -14.39
CA VAL A 493 4.85 10.03 -13.80
C VAL A 493 4.23 9.04 -14.78
N CYS A 494 4.95 7.96 -15.06
CA CYS A 494 4.44 6.85 -15.86
C CYS A 494 3.44 5.99 -15.07
N ALA A 495 2.18 5.92 -15.52
CA ALA A 495 1.12 5.17 -14.84
C ALA A 495 1.46 3.69 -14.58
N VAL A 496 2.18 3.03 -15.49
CA VAL A 496 2.57 1.62 -15.32
C VAL A 496 3.66 1.45 -14.24
N GLU A 497 4.61 2.37 -14.17
CA GLU A 497 5.65 2.36 -13.12
C GLU A 497 5.04 2.68 -11.75
N TRP A 498 4.09 3.63 -11.73
CA TRP A 498 3.31 3.95 -10.54
C TRP A 498 2.52 2.75 -10.02
N LEU A 499 1.80 2.03 -10.90
CA LEU A 499 1.08 0.80 -10.54
C LEU A 499 2.02 -0.26 -9.96
N ASN A 500 3.22 -0.42 -10.51
CA ASN A 500 4.22 -1.34 -9.97
C ASN A 500 4.66 -0.96 -8.55
N ARG A 501 4.89 0.33 -8.28
CA ARG A 501 5.22 0.80 -6.93
C ARG A 501 4.05 0.62 -5.96
N LEU A 502 2.82 0.91 -6.38
CA LEU A 502 1.63 0.66 -5.57
C LEU A 502 1.50 -0.83 -5.21
N CYS A 503 1.61 -1.73 -6.20
CA CYS A 503 1.52 -3.17 -5.96
C CYS A 503 2.64 -3.68 -5.04
N ALA A 504 3.87 -3.18 -5.23
CA ALA A 504 5.00 -3.53 -4.38
C ALA A 504 4.80 -3.03 -2.93
N PHE A 505 4.29 -1.82 -2.76
CA PHE A 505 3.93 -1.25 -1.45
C PHE A 505 2.84 -2.07 -0.76
N LEU A 506 1.75 -2.40 -1.46
CA LEU A 506 0.68 -3.22 -0.90
C LEU A 506 1.21 -4.60 -0.46
N LYS A 507 2.15 -5.20 -1.20
CA LYS A 507 2.80 -6.45 -0.79
C LYS A 507 3.70 -6.27 0.43
N SER A 508 4.50 -5.21 0.49
CA SER A 508 5.44 -5.00 1.60
C SER A 508 4.71 -4.80 2.93
N GLU A 509 3.55 -4.16 2.91
CA GLU A 509 2.72 -3.92 4.09
C GLU A 509 1.70 -5.05 4.38
N GLY A 510 1.73 -6.16 3.63
CA GLY A 510 0.85 -7.32 3.86
C GLY A 510 -0.62 -7.08 3.49
N LEU A 511 -0.88 -6.21 2.52
CA LEU A 511 -2.18 -5.75 2.07
C LEU A 511 -2.67 -6.45 0.78
N ASP A 512 -2.28 -7.72 0.58
CA ASP A 512 -2.59 -8.51 -0.63
C ASP A 512 -4.10 -8.59 -0.94
N GLN A 513 -4.94 -8.43 0.08
CA GLN A 513 -6.39 -8.37 -0.06
C GLN A 513 -6.85 -7.28 -1.03
N TRP A 514 -6.16 -6.13 -1.06
CA TRP A 514 -6.50 -5.03 -1.96
C TRP A 514 -6.06 -5.32 -3.39
N ILE A 515 -4.91 -5.96 -3.58
CA ILE A 515 -4.46 -6.45 -4.91
C ILE A 515 -5.48 -7.45 -5.49
N ARG A 516 -6.03 -8.33 -4.65
CA ARG A 516 -6.98 -9.36 -5.09
C ARG A 516 -8.38 -8.81 -5.36
N LYS A 517 -8.87 -7.90 -4.52
CA LYS A 517 -10.25 -7.39 -4.59
C LYS A 517 -10.39 -6.16 -5.49
N GLY A 518 -9.34 -5.35 -5.57
CA GLY A 518 -9.36 -4.06 -6.25
C GLY A 518 -9.38 -4.17 -7.77
N GLN A 519 -9.96 -3.16 -8.42
CA GLN A 519 -10.11 -2.99 -9.87
C GLN A 519 -9.09 -2.01 -10.45
N PHE A 520 -7.81 -2.23 -10.14
CA PHE A 520 -6.71 -1.38 -10.58
C PHE A 520 -5.60 -2.15 -11.31
N ILE A 521 -5.80 -3.45 -11.59
CA ILE A 521 -4.80 -4.29 -12.24
C ILE A 521 -4.93 -4.20 -13.76
N LEU A 522 -3.86 -3.78 -14.43
CA LEU A 522 -3.83 -3.57 -15.87
C LEU A 522 -3.88 -4.89 -16.67
N ASP A 523 -4.77 -4.96 -17.65
CA ASP A 523 -4.79 -5.98 -18.70
C ASP A 523 -4.01 -5.54 -19.96
N GLN A 524 -3.76 -6.47 -20.88
CA GLN A 524 -2.99 -6.17 -22.10
C GLN A 524 -3.76 -5.31 -23.13
N SER A 525 -5.03 -5.01 -22.89
CA SER A 525 -5.85 -4.13 -23.72
C SER A 525 -5.93 -2.71 -23.16
N GLY A 526 -5.28 -2.42 -22.03
CA GLY A 526 -5.24 -1.09 -21.41
C GLY A 526 -6.34 -0.83 -20.37
N TYR A 527 -7.11 -1.84 -19.95
CA TYR A 527 -8.17 -1.69 -18.96
C TYR A 527 -7.72 -2.16 -17.57
N LEU A 528 -8.24 -1.49 -16.54
CA LEU A 528 -8.04 -1.85 -15.15
C LEU A 528 -9.14 -2.83 -14.70
N LYS A 529 -8.72 -3.97 -14.14
CA LYS A 529 -9.57 -5.10 -13.76
C LYS A 529 -9.16 -5.67 -12.40
N ARG A 530 -9.95 -6.64 -11.92
CA ARG A 530 -9.55 -7.43 -10.75
C ARG A 530 -8.53 -8.47 -11.16
N LEU A 531 -7.60 -8.75 -10.25
CA LEU A 531 -6.63 -9.83 -10.46
C LEU A 531 -7.35 -11.18 -10.72
N SER A 532 -8.48 -11.44 -10.06
CA SER A 532 -9.27 -12.66 -10.23
C SER A 532 -9.86 -12.86 -11.64
N ASP A 533 -9.94 -11.79 -12.42
CA ASP A 533 -10.53 -11.81 -13.77
C ASP A 533 -9.46 -12.05 -14.84
N LEU A 534 -8.18 -11.98 -14.46
CA LEU A 534 -7.03 -12.02 -15.36
C LEU A 534 -6.25 -13.32 -15.21
N TYR A 535 -5.86 -13.89 -16.34
CA TYR A 535 -4.87 -14.94 -16.41
C TYR A 535 -3.46 -14.36 -16.47
N ARG A 536 -2.50 -15.09 -15.92
CA ARG A 536 -1.08 -14.81 -16.13
C ARG A 536 -0.69 -15.29 -17.53
N ASP A 537 -0.09 -14.41 -18.31
CA ASP A 537 0.44 -14.70 -19.63
C ASP A 537 1.77 -15.49 -19.50
N MET A 538 1.77 -16.75 -19.97
CA MET A 538 2.93 -17.63 -19.95
C MET A 538 3.75 -17.52 -21.24
N ASP A 539 4.11 -16.28 -21.61
CA ASP A 539 4.86 -15.95 -22.83
C ASP A 539 4.11 -16.34 -24.11
N ILE A 540 2.82 -15.98 -24.17
CA ILE A 540 1.97 -16.23 -25.32
C ILE A 540 2.45 -15.39 -26.51
N ASP A 541 2.61 -16.03 -27.66
CA ASP A 541 3.01 -15.40 -28.91
C ASP A 541 2.02 -14.30 -29.33
N ASP A 542 2.54 -13.12 -29.65
CA ASP A 542 1.71 -11.99 -30.08
C ASP A 542 0.98 -12.29 -31.40
N ASP A 543 1.50 -13.17 -32.26
CA ASP A 543 0.80 -13.61 -33.47
C ASP A 543 -0.54 -14.28 -33.13
N LEU A 544 -0.59 -15.11 -32.08
CA LEU A 544 -1.84 -15.76 -31.65
C LEU A 544 -2.84 -14.75 -31.12
N LYS A 545 -2.38 -13.81 -30.29
CA LYS A 545 -3.22 -12.75 -29.73
C LYS A 545 -3.81 -11.88 -30.84
N ASP A 546 -2.99 -11.51 -31.82
CA ASP A 546 -3.39 -10.76 -32.99
C ASP A 546 -4.40 -11.51 -33.86
N ILE A 547 -4.21 -12.82 -34.08
CA ILE A 547 -5.16 -13.65 -34.83
C ILE A 547 -6.52 -13.67 -34.13
N GLY A 548 -6.52 -13.96 -32.82
CA GLY A 548 -7.75 -14.05 -32.04
C GLY A 548 -8.52 -12.74 -31.97
N GLU A 549 -7.83 -11.62 -31.78
CA GLU A 549 -8.47 -10.31 -31.58
C GLU A 549 -8.91 -9.66 -32.88
N LYS A 550 -8.06 -9.65 -33.93
CA LYS A 550 -8.35 -8.92 -35.18
C LYS A 550 -9.36 -9.62 -36.08
N TYR A 551 -9.46 -10.95 -36.00
CA TYR A 551 -10.24 -11.74 -36.97
C TYR A 551 -11.30 -12.64 -36.35
N LEU A 552 -11.20 -12.99 -35.07
CA LEU A 552 -12.09 -13.95 -34.41
C LEU A 552 -12.83 -13.36 -33.19
N GLU A 553 -12.64 -12.08 -32.89
CA GLU A 553 -13.27 -11.37 -31.77
C GLU A 553 -13.02 -12.04 -30.39
N LEU A 554 -11.92 -12.79 -30.23
CA LEU A 554 -11.65 -13.59 -29.03
C LEU A 554 -11.15 -12.81 -27.81
N ASN A 555 -11.04 -11.47 -27.90
CA ASN A 555 -10.56 -10.54 -26.86
C ASN A 555 -9.44 -11.14 -25.97
N THR A 556 -8.41 -11.69 -26.60
CA THR A 556 -7.35 -12.45 -25.92
C THR A 556 -6.60 -11.59 -24.92
N ARG A 557 -6.24 -10.36 -25.32
CA ARG A 557 -5.50 -9.40 -24.49
C ARG A 557 -6.30 -8.93 -23.28
N GLY A 558 -7.63 -8.83 -23.40
CA GLY A 558 -8.49 -8.34 -22.34
C GLY A 558 -8.68 -9.30 -21.16
N TYR A 559 -8.27 -10.56 -21.24
CA TYR A 559 -8.26 -11.46 -20.07
C TYR A 559 -6.85 -11.83 -19.61
N LEU A 560 -5.81 -11.26 -20.22
CA LEU A 560 -4.42 -11.45 -19.82
C LEU A 560 -3.94 -10.24 -19.02
N ARG A 561 -3.27 -10.49 -17.90
CA ARG A 561 -2.58 -9.44 -17.16
C ARG A 561 -1.45 -8.85 -18.02
N ASP A 562 -1.27 -7.54 -17.93
CA ASP A 562 -0.18 -6.85 -18.61
C ASP A 562 1.19 -7.28 -18.02
N ASN A 563 2.11 -7.67 -18.90
CA ASN A 563 3.44 -8.16 -18.52
C ASN A 563 4.37 -7.06 -17.99
N ARG A 564 4.02 -5.78 -18.21
CA ARG A 564 4.75 -4.64 -17.64
C ARG A 564 4.54 -4.50 -16.12
N LEU A 565 3.54 -5.17 -15.54
CA LEU A 565 3.33 -5.24 -14.09
C LEU A 565 4.25 -6.28 -13.42
N THR A 566 5.55 -5.99 -13.42
CA THR A 566 6.61 -6.87 -12.90
C THR A 566 6.48 -7.18 -11.40
N SER A 567 5.97 -6.24 -10.61
CA SER A 567 5.66 -6.43 -9.18
C SER A 567 4.67 -7.57 -8.90
N LEU A 568 3.87 -7.95 -9.91
CA LEU A 568 2.89 -9.03 -9.84
C LEU A 568 3.33 -10.27 -10.62
N ALA A 569 4.55 -10.36 -11.15
CA ALA A 569 4.97 -11.44 -12.05
C ALA A 569 4.57 -12.85 -11.56
N GLU A 570 4.79 -13.14 -10.29
CA GLU A 570 4.50 -14.44 -9.67
C GLU A 570 3.02 -14.64 -9.27
N GLU A 571 2.23 -13.57 -9.18
CA GLU A 571 0.84 -13.67 -8.75
C GLU A 571 -0.01 -14.40 -9.77
N VAL A 572 -0.84 -15.33 -9.29
CA VAL A 572 -1.81 -16.05 -10.09
C VAL A 572 -3.20 -15.54 -9.75
N GLY A 573 -3.84 -14.94 -10.76
CA GLY A 573 -5.22 -14.48 -10.68
C GLY A 573 -6.20 -15.62 -10.93
N ARG A 574 -6.79 -15.63 -12.12
CA ARG A 574 -7.70 -16.69 -12.58
C ARG A 574 -6.99 -18.02 -12.84
N GLY A 575 -5.71 -17.96 -13.19
CA GLY A 575 -4.88 -19.10 -13.57
C GLY A 575 -3.77 -18.68 -14.52
N ASP A 576 -3.05 -19.67 -15.05
CA ASP A 576 -2.07 -19.48 -16.11
C ASP A 576 -2.73 -19.67 -17.48
N ARG A 577 -2.24 -18.95 -18.49
CA ARG A 577 -2.65 -19.14 -19.88
C ARG A 577 -1.43 -19.31 -20.76
N SER A 578 -1.43 -20.38 -21.54
CA SER A 578 -0.34 -20.73 -22.46
C SER A 578 -0.74 -20.57 -23.92
N ASP A 579 0.27 -20.54 -24.81
CA ASP A 579 0.11 -20.63 -26.27
C ASP A 579 -0.84 -21.76 -26.68
N ASP A 580 -0.72 -22.90 -26.00
CA ASP A 580 -1.44 -24.12 -26.33
C ASP A 580 -2.96 -23.97 -26.14
N GLU A 581 -3.37 -23.27 -25.10
CA GLU A 581 -4.79 -23.01 -24.84
C GLU A 581 -5.36 -21.91 -25.75
N VAL A 582 -4.58 -20.88 -26.08
CA VAL A 582 -5.00 -19.82 -27.01
C VAL A 582 -5.12 -20.37 -28.43
N ALA A 583 -4.14 -21.17 -28.86
CA ALA A 583 -4.14 -21.84 -30.15
C ALA A 583 -5.36 -22.75 -30.32
N ARG A 584 -5.71 -23.56 -29.30
CA ARG A 584 -6.93 -24.37 -29.34
C ARG A 584 -8.19 -23.52 -29.44
N ALA A 585 -8.31 -22.46 -28.64
CA ALA A 585 -9.47 -21.56 -28.71
C ALA A 585 -9.65 -20.92 -30.11
N ILE A 586 -8.55 -20.56 -30.77
CA ILE A 586 -8.56 -20.07 -32.15
C ILE A 586 -9.03 -21.15 -33.12
N ILE A 587 -8.50 -22.37 -33.00
CA ILE A 587 -8.89 -23.49 -33.87
C ILE A 587 -10.36 -23.87 -33.67
N ASP A 588 -10.83 -23.95 -32.43
CA ASP A 588 -12.23 -24.22 -32.10
C ASP A 588 -13.14 -23.13 -32.70
N SER A 589 -12.76 -21.86 -32.59
CA SER A 589 -13.50 -20.74 -33.20
C SER A 589 -13.54 -20.83 -34.73
N LEU A 590 -12.42 -21.19 -35.37
CA LEU A 590 -12.38 -21.43 -36.81
C LEU A 590 -13.27 -22.62 -37.22
N GLN A 591 -13.28 -23.69 -36.42
CA GLN A 591 -14.14 -24.86 -36.65
C GLN A 591 -15.63 -24.48 -36.53
N ASP A 592 -16.00 -23.70 -35.51
CA ASP A 592 -17.37 -23.18 -35.33
C ASP A 592 -17.83 -22.32 -36.52
N LEU A 593 -16.95 -21.47 -37.05
CA LEU A 593 -17.23 -20.67 -38.25
C LEU A 593 -17.40 -21.54 -39.50
N CYS A 594 -16.65 -22.64 -39.60
CA CYS A 594 -16.84 -23.63 -40.65
C CYS A 594 -18.19 -24.36 -40.54
N GLU A 595 -18.62 -24.74 -39.34
CA GLU A 595 -19.91 -25.42 -39.12
C GLU A 595 -21.12 -24.53 -39.47
N LYS A 596 -20.96 -23.21 -39.34
CA LYS A 596 -21.98 -22.21 -39.70
C LYS A 596 -21.95 -21.80 -41.19
N ASP A 597 -21.07 -22.40 -41.99
CA ASP A 597 -20.80 -22.06 -43.41
C ASP A 597 -20.45 -20.57 -43.62
N THR A 598 -19.81 -19.96 -42.62
CA THR A 598 -19.41 -18.55 -42.63
C THR A 598 -17.93 -18.39 -43.00
N LEU A 599 -17.62 -18.48 -44.30
CA LEU A 599 -16.26 -18.34 -44.84
C LEU A 599 -15.93 -16.88 -45.20
N SER A 600 -16.00 -15.99 -44.21
CA SER A 600 -15.71 -14.55 -44.36
C SER A 600 -14.23 -14.28 -44.70
N ASP A 601 -13.92 -13.01 -45.02
CA ASP A 601 -12.53 -12.58 -45.20
C ASP A 601 -11.73 -12.69 -43.89
N ASP A 602 -12.36 -12.44 -42.74
CA ASP A 602 -11.73 -12.60 -41.44
C ASP A 602 -11.41 -14.07 -41.14
N PHE A 603 -12.33 -14.99 -41.46
CA PHE A 603 -12.05 -16.43 -41.39
C PHE A 603 -10.83 -16.79 -42.25
N ALA A 604 -10.77 -16.29 -43.49
CA ALA A 604 -9.66 -16.58 -44.39
C ALA A 604 -8.33 -16.04 -43.86
N GLN A 605 -8.31 -14.82 -43.31
CA GLN A 605 -7.13 -14.23 -42.68
C GLN A 605 -6.69 -14.97 -41.42
N ALA A 606 -7.63 -15.33 -40.55
CA ALA A 606 -7.36 -16.10 -39.34
C ALA A 606 -6.80 -17.50 -39.67
N SER A 607 -7.46 -18.24 -40.57
CA SER A 607 -7.03 -19.58 -40.99
C SER A 607 -5.66 -19.57 -41.65
N THR A 608 -5.39 -18.64 -42.57
CA THR A 608 -4.08 -18.55 -43.25
C THR A 608 -2.93 -18.22 -42.29
N ARG A 609 -3.12 -17.22 -41.41
CA ARG A 609 -2.13 -16.84 -40.40
C ARG A 609 -1.94 -17.93 -39.34
N MET A 610 -3.02 -18.59 -38.92
CA MET A 610 -2.93 -19.68 -37.96
C MET A 610 -2.16 -20.87 -38.55
N LEU A 611 -2.38 -21.22 -39.82
CA LEU A 611 -1.56 -22.25 -40.49
C LEU A 611 -0.08 -21.84 -40.53
N ALA A 612 0.20 -20.59 -40.87
CA ALA A 612 1.56 -20.07 -40.91
C ALA A 612 2.25 -20.15 -39.54
N TRP A 613 1.54 -19.79 -38.47
CA TRP A 613 2.03 -19.89 -37.09
C TRP A 613 2.32 -21.36 -36.71
N ILE A 614 1.36 -22.26 -36.95
CA ILE A 614 1.49 -23.70 -36.64
C ILE A 614 2.75 -24.28 -37.28
N VAL A 615 2.97 -24.00 -38.57
CA VAL A 615 4.09 -24.57 -39.30
C VAL A 615 5.42 -23.91 -38.89
N THR A 616 5.43 -22.60 -38.67
CA THR A 616 6.63 -21.88 -38.20
C THR A 616 7.11 -22.41 -36.86
N LYS A 617 6.18 -22.65 -35.92
CA LYS A 617 6.47 -23.24 -34.60
C LYS A 617 6.60 -24.76 -34.61
N LYS A 618 6.38 -25.41 -35.76
CA LYS A 618 6.40 -26.87 -35.96
C LYS A 618 5.44 -27.62 -35.03
N GLN A 619 4.30 -27.03 -34.72
CA GLN A 619 3.28 -27.57 -33.82
C GLN A 619 2.26 -28.44 -34.58
N TRP A 620 2.74 -29.48 -35.26
CA TRP A 620 1.96 -30.28 -36.23
C TRP A 620 0.67 -30.90 -35.67
N ASN A 621 0.57 -31.10 -34.35
CA ASN A 621 -0.60 -31.68 -33.71
C ASN A 621 -1.88 -30.86 -33.94
N TYR A 622 -1.74 -29.53 -34.13
CA TYR A 622 -2.87 -28.65 -34.45
C TYR A 622 -3.41 -28.79 -35.86
N LEU A 623 -2.68 -29.48 -36.75
CA LEU A 623 -3.10 -29.62 -38.13
C LEU A 623 -4.17 -30.69 -38.32
N ILE A 624 -4.39 -31.58 -37.35
CA ILE A 624 -5.38 -32.66 -37.48
C ILE A 624 -6.78 -32.04 -37.49
N GLY A 625 -7.48 -32.15 -38.63
CA GLY A 625 -8.79 -31.54 -38.85
C GLY A 625 -8.73 -30.02 -39.03
N PHE A 626 -7.57 -29.44 -39.36
CA PHE A 626 -7.40 -28.00 -39.41
C PHE A 626 -8.29 -27.35 -40.50
N PRO A 627 -9.08 -26.32 -40.13
CA PRO A 627 -9.98 -25.64 -41.05
C PRO A 627 -9.19 -24.75 -42.02
N SER A 628 -9.18 -25.15 -43.29
CA SER A 628 -8.62 -24.43 -44.43
C SER A 628 -9.68 -24.23 -45.51
N PHE A 629 -9.31 -23.64 -46.64
CA PHE A 629 -10.25 -23.42 -47.74
C PHE A 629 -9.58 -23.45 -49.11
N SER A 630 -10.38 -23.76 -50.12
CA SER A 630 -10.11 -23.55 -51.52
C SER A 630 -10.95 -22.39 -52.06
N VAL A 631 -10.57 -21.85 -53.22
CA VAL A 631 -11.30 -20.79 -53.91
C VAL A 631 -11.70 -21.27 -55.30
N ARG A 632 -12.99 -21.17 -55.62
CA ARG A 632 -13.49 -21.57 -56.93
C ARG A 632 -13.20 -20.49 -57.99
N PRO A 633 -12.62 -20.83 -59.15
CA PRO A 633 -12.29 -19.83 -60.17
C PRO A 633 -13.48 -19.16 -60.85
N ASP A 634 -14.68 -19.74 -60.80
CA ASP A 634 -15.88 -19.30 -61.51
C ASP A 634 -16.62 -18.17 -60.79
N ASP A 635 -16.76 -18.26 -59.46
CA ASP A 635 -17.50 -17.28 -58.65
C ASP A 635 -16.66 -16.69 -57.50
N SER A 636 -15.39 -17.10 -57.36
CA SER A 636 -14.52 -16.73 -56.23
C SER A 636 -15.07 -17.11 -54.86
N SER A 637 -16.05 -18.02 -54.81
CA SER A 637 -16.57 -18.57 -53.56
C SER A 637 -15.52 -19.45 -52.88
N ARG A 638 -15.54 -19.44 -51.55
CA ARG A 638 -14.68 -20.30 -50.74
C ARG A 638 -15.36 -21.63 -50.52
N HIS A 639 -14.59 -22.71 -50.58
CA HIS A 639 -15.04 -24.04 -50.20
C HIS A 639 -14.16 -24.56 -49.07
N MET A 640 -14.78 -25.10 -48.03
CA MET A 640 -14.07 -25.59 -46.84
C MET A 640 -13.21 -26.82 -47.18
N LEU A 641 -11.99 -26.83 -46.66
CA LEU A 641 -11.07 -27.96 -46.68
C LEU A 641 -10.60 -28.28 -45.28
N ARG A 642 -10.55 -29.55 -44.89
CA ARG A 642 -9.97 -29.98 -43.62
C ARG A 642 -8.65 -30.68 -43.88
N LEU A 643 -7.56 -30.11 -43.37
CA LEU A 643 -6.26 -30.76 -43.45
C LEU A 643 -6.24 -31.85 -42.38
N SER A 644 -5.92 -33.08 -42.78
CA SER A 644 -5.75 -34.21 -41.89
C SER A 644 -4.86 -35.23 -42.59
N PRO A 645 -3.97 -35.94 -41.87
CA PRO A 645 -3.30 -37.08 -42.45
C PRO A 645 -4.35 -38.17 -42.71
N GLN A 646 -4.32 -38.75 -43.91
CA GLN A 646 -5.23 -39.82 -44.32
C GLN A 646 -4.42 -40.95 -44.96
N ASP A 647 -4.77 -42.19 -44.61
CA ASP A 647 -4.14 -43.38 -45.18
C ASP A 647 -4.94 -43.93 -46.37
N GLY A 648 -4.26 -44.28 -47.47
CA GLY A 648 -4.82 -45.04 -48.58
C GLY A 648 -5.02 -44.27 -49.90
N ASP A 649 -5.24 -45.03 -50.98
CA ASP A 649 -5.30 -44.52 -52.37
C ASP A 649 -6.57 -43.71 -52.70
N GLU A 650 -7.60 -43.83 -51.86
CA GLU A 650 -8.86 -43.08 -51.93
C GLU A 650 -8.90 -41.88 -50.97
N ALA A 651 -7.77 -41.55 -50.33
CA ALA A 651 -7.68 -40.42 -49.43
C ALA A 651 -7.89 -39.08 -50.15
N ASP A 652 -8.79 -38.26 -49.61
CA ASP A 652 -9.18 -36.95 -50.14
C ASP A 652 -8.21 -35.85 -49.70
N ILE A 653 -6.91 -36.14 -49.73
CA ILE A 653 -5.86 -35.19 -49.36
C ILE A 653 -5.84 -34.06 -50.40
N PRO A 654 -6.05 -32.79 -50.00
CA PRO A 654 -6.07 -31.69 -50.93
C PRO A 654 -4.66 -31.41 -51.48
N PHE A 655 -4.57 -30.82 -52.67
CA PHE A 655 -3.33 -30.23 -53.14
C PHE A 655 -2.95 -28.99 -52.33
N ALA A 656 -1.65 -28.78 -52.16
CA ALA A 656 -1.09 -27.51 -51.74
C ALA A 656 -1.50 -26.39 -52.73
N PRO A 657 -1.32 -25.11 -52.38
CA PRO A 657 -1.48 -24.02 -53.34
C PRO A 657 -0.69 -24.24 -54.63
N VAL A 658 -1.22 -23.78 -55.77
CA VAL A 658 -0.63 -24.06 -57.09
C VAL A 658 0.81 -23.57 -57.17
N LYS A 659 1.10 -22.43 -56.56
CA LYS A 659 2.46 -21.85 -56.49
C LYS A 659 3.49 -22.75 -55.78
N ALA A 660 3.04 -23.70 -54.95
CA ALA A 660 3.91 -24.66 -54.26
C ALA A 660 4.23 -25.91 -55.10
N TRP A 661 3.56 -26.09 -56.25
CA TRP A 661 3.78 -27.24 -57.12
C TRP A 661 5.06 -27.07 -57.96
N PRO A 662 5.61 -28.15 -58.53
CA PRO A 662 6.64 -28.06 -59.55
C PRO A 662 6.23 -27.10 -60.67
N GLU A 663 7.14 -26.22 -61.11
CA GLU A 663 6.86 -25.14 -62.07
C GLU A 663 6.19 -25.67 -63.36
N GLU A 664 6.60 -26.85 -63.81
CA GLU A 664 6.06 -27.49 -65.03
C GLU A 664 4.64 -28.05 -64.83
N LEU A 665 4.20 -28.28 -63.59
CA LEU A 665 2.86 -28.78 -63.28
C LEU A 665 1.84 -27.63 -63.17
N GLN A 666 2.28 -26.42 -62.85
CA GLN A 666 1.40 -25.29 -62.53
C GLN A 666 0.48 -24.91 -63.70
N GLU A 667 0.94 -25.02 -64.95
CA GLU A 667 0.11 -24.74 -66.14
C GLU A 667 -1.10 -25.69 -66.29
N PHE A 668 -1.04 -26.86 -65.64
CA PHE A 668 -2.07 -27.89 -65.70
C PHE A 668 -3.04 -27.83 -64.51
N ALA A 669 -2.93 -26.84 -63.63
CA ALA A 669 -3.78 -26.70 -62.43
C ALA A 669 -5.29 -26.73 -62.74
N GLY A 670 -5.71 -26.18 -63.89
CA GLY A 670 -7.12 -26.19 -64.33
C GLY A 670 -7.72 -27.59 -64.55
N LEU A 671 -6.90 -28.64 -64.65
CA LEU A 671 -7.35 -30.04 -64.76
C LEU A 671 -7.81 -30.60 -63.41
N PHE A 672 -7.19 -30.17 -62.32
CA PHE A 672 -7.44 -30.69 -60.99
C PHE A 672 -8.66 -29.98 -60.36
N PRO A 673 -9.47 -30.67 -59.54
CA PRO A 673 -10.67 -30.08 -58.95
C PRO A 673 -10.30 -28.92 -58.02
N SER A 674 -10.73 -27.69 -58.34
CA SER A 674 -10.38 -26.50 -57.55
C SER A 674 -10.79 -26.60 -56.09
N ASP A 675 -11.91 -27.29 -55.81
CA ASP A 675 -12.41 -27.52 -54.45
C ASP A 675 -11.40 -28.28 -53.57
N TYR A 676 -10.48 -29.03 -54.18
CA TYR A 676 -9.44 -29.83 -53.52
C TYR A 676 -8.04 -29.20 -53.65
N ILE A 677 -7.94 -27.91 -53.94
CA ILE A 677 -6.66 -27.17 -54.00
C ILE A 677 -6.71 -26.08 -52.94
N VAL A 678 -5.81 -26.15 -51.95
CA VAL A 678 -5.69 -25.13 -50.90
C VAL A 678 -5.44 -23.76 -51.57
N ALA A 679 -6.14 -22.72 -51.11
CA ALA A 679 -6.11 -21.41 -51.75
C ALA A 679 -4.70 -20.78 -51.77
N ASP A 680 -4.38 -20.03 -52.83
CA ASP A 680 -3.09 -19.32 -52.97
C ASP A 680 -2.82 -18.31 -51.85
N ALA A 681 -3.85 -17.82 -51.16
CA ALA A 681 -3.71 -16.97 -49.98
C ALA A 681 -2.84 -17.62 -48.88
N PHE A 682 -2.85 -18.94 -48.75
CA PHE A 682 -1.96 -19.64 -47.81
C PHE A 682 -0.50 -19.58 -48.26
N PHE A 683 -0.22 -19.65 -49.57
CA PHE A 683 1.13 -19.51 -50.10
C PHE A 683 1.64 -18.07 -49.99
N ASP A 684 0.75 -17.09 -50.14
CA ASP A 684 1.13 -15.68 -50.00
C ASP A 684 1.62 -15.36 -48.58
N VAL A 685 1.09 -16.04 -47.54
CA VAL A 685 1.57 -15.96 -46.15
C VAL A 685 2.73 -16.93 -45.89
N ILE A 686 2.78 -18.08 -46.57
CA ILE A 686 3.80 -19.13 -46.44
C ILE A 686 4.52 -19.33 -47.80
N PRO A 687 5.38 -18.39 -48.24
CA PRO A 687 5.95 -18.41 -49.58
C PRO A 687 7.10 -19.41 -49.75
N ASN A 688 7.42 -20.19 -48.71
CA ASN A 688 8.51 -21.16 -48.74
C ASN A 688 8.02 -22.53 -49.24
N PRO A 689 8.46 -23.01 -50.43
CA PRO A 689 8.05 -24.32 -50.95
C PRO A 689 8.48 -25.51 -50.07
N ASP A 690 9.56 -25.37 -49.29
CA ASP A 690 10.04 -26.45 -48.41
C ASP A 690 9.04 -26.77 -47.30
N VAL A 691 8.28 -25.77 -46.84
CA VAL A 691 7.21 -25.94 -45.87
C VAL A 691 6.09 -26.82 -46.44
N TRP A 692 5.69 -26.55 -47.69
CA TRP A 692 4.65 -27.32 -48.37
C TRP A 692 5.09 -28.75 -48.67
N ARG A 693 6.39 -28.97 -48.98
CA ARG A 693 6.96 -30.33 -49.07
C ARG A 693 6.89 -31.05 -47.72
N ALA A 694 7.24 -30.38 -46.62
CA ALA A 694 7.16 -30.97 -45.28
C ALA A 694 5.72 -31.32 -44.85
N LEU A 695 4.73 -30.52 -45.26
CA LEU A 695 3.30 -30.84 -45.10
C LEU A 695 2.90 -32.03 -45.97
N SER A 696 3.43 -32.14 -47.18
CA SER A 696 3.17 -33.24 -48.10
C SER A 696 3.77 -34.57 -47.64
N GLU A 697 4.97 -34.56 -47.04
CA GLU A 697 5.60 -35.74 -46.42
C GLU A 697 4.82 -36.29 -45.21
N ARG A 698 3.93 -35.47 -44.64
CA ARG A 698 3.07 -35.81 -43.50
C ARG A 698 1.61 -36.04 -43.92
N ASP A 699 1.37 -36.16 -45.22
CA ASP A 699 0.05 -36.43 -45.82
C ASP A 699 -1.05 -35.39 -45.49
N TYR A 700 -0.69 -34.15 -45.14
CA TYR A 700 -1.66 -33.06 -44.96
C TYR A 700 -2.11 -32.42 -46.27
N VAL A 701 -1.21 -32.39 -47.26
CA VAL A 701 -1.44 -31.85 -48.61
C VAL A 701 -0.68 -32.67 -49.65
N ARG A 702 -0.95 -32.46 -50.95
CA ARG A 702 -0.15 -32.99 -52.06
C ARG A 702 0.57 -31.84 -52.79
N THR A 703 1.87 -31.97 -53.04
CA THR A 703 2.61 -31.04 -53.91
C THR A 703 2.84 -31.57 -55.33
N ASP A 704 2.53 -32.84 -55.58
CA ASP A 704 2.72 -33.50 -56.87
C ASP A 704 1.48 -34.31 -57.26
N ALA A 705 1.24 -34.48 -58.56
CA ALA A 705 0.08 -35.19 -59.10
C ALA A 705 0.28 -36.70 -59.20
N ILE A 706 1.53 -37.18 -59.17
CA ILE A 706 1.85 -38.61 -59.19
C ILE A 706 1.96 -39.13 -57.75
N ILE A 707 1.25 -40.21 -57.45
CA ILE A 707 1.34 -40.93 -56.18
C ILE A 707 1.69 -42.39 -56.41
N ASN A 708 2.33 -42.99 -55.42
CA ASN A 708 2.54 -44.43 -55.37
C ASN A 708 1.44 -45.07 -54.53
N SER A 709 0.78 -46.06 -55.12
CA SER A 709 -0.39 -46.73 -54.58
C SER A 709 -0.11 -48.22 -54.45
N ASN A 710 -0.40 -48.80 -53.28
CA ASN A 710 -0.25 -50.25 -53.06
C ASN A 710 -1.58 -50.93 -53.36
N VAL A 711 -1.66 -51.58 -54.52
CA VAL A 711 -2.90 -52.14 -55.04
C VAL A 711 -2.90 -53.66 -54.86
N SER A 712 -3.92 -54.20 -54.19
CA SER A 712 -4.27 -55.63 -54.09
C SER A 712 -5.24 -56.01 -55.24
N PRO A 713 -5.43 -57.30 -55.64
CA PRO A 713 -5.81 -57.72 -56.99
C PRO A 713 -6.91 -56.90 -57.69
N GLY A 714 -6.49 -56.08 -58.65
CA GLY A 714 -7.35 -55.50 -59.69
C GLY A 714 -6.87 -55.90 -61.09
N ALA A 715 -7.69 -55.62 -62.10
CA ALA A 715 -7.34 -55.86 -63.49
C ALA A 715 -6.28 -54.85 -63.96
N PHE A 716 -5.01 -55.22 -63.84
CA PHE A 716 -3.87 -54.48 -64.39
C PHE A 716 -3.99 -54.34 -65.92
N LEU A 717 -3.29 -53.36 -66.51
CA LEU A 717 -3.18 -53.25 -67.97
C LEU A 717 -2.03 -54.16 -68.43
N PRO A 718 -2.31 -55.30 -69.09
CA PRO A 718 -1.24 -56.17 -69.58
C PRO A 718 -0.51 -55.52 -70.76
N ASP A 719 0.76 -55.87 -70.95
CA ASP A 719 1.55 -55.38 -72.10
C ASP A 719 1.19 -56.08 -73.42
N GLU A 720 0.57 -57.26 -73.34
CA GLU A 720 0.03 -58.02 -74.47
C GLU A 720 -1.42 -58.49 -74.18
N PRO A 721 -2.26 -58.67 -75.21
CA PRO A 721 -3.63 -59.17 -75.03
C PRO A 721 -3.63 -60.54 -74.35
N LEU A 722 -4.35 -60.66 -73.23
CA LEU A 722 -4.49 -61.92 -72.51
C LEU A 722 -5.64 -62.77 -73.07
N PRO A 723 -5.57 -64.11 -72.99
CA PRO A 723 -6.67 -65.01 -73.38
C PRO A 723 -7.93 -64.77 -72.53
N ASP A 724 -9.11 -65.10 -73.06
CA ASP A 724 -10.39 -64.97 -72.36
C ASP A 724 -10.37 -65.69 -70.98
N GLY A 725 -10.64 -64.95 -69.90
CA GLY A 725 -10.64 -65.42 -68.50
C GLY A 725 -10.41 -64.29 -67.49
N ASP A 726 -10.61 -64.55 -66.20
CA ASP A 726 -10.30 -63.59 -65.13
C ASP A 726 -8.79 -63.60 -64.84
N HIS A 727 -8.14 -62.46 -65.08
CA HIS A 727 -6.71 -62.23 -64.79
C HIS A 727 -6.55 -61.16 -63.72
N SER A 728 -6.03 -61.55 -62.57
CA SER A 728 -5.73 -60.68 -61.42
C SER A 728 -4.53 -61.24 -60.65
N THR A 729 -3.99 -60.48 -59.68
CA THR A 729 -2.81 -60.88 -58.89
C THR A 729 -3.07 -60.79 -57.39
N GLU A 730 -2.80 -61.86 -56.63
CA GLU A 730 -2.92 -61.83 -55.15
C GLU A 730 -1.79 -61.06 -54.45
N ASP A 731 -0.72 -60.73 -55.18
CA ASP A 731 0.41 -59.97 -54.65
C ASP A 731 0.05 -58.47 -54.57
N VAL A 732 0.36 -57.82 -53.44
CA VAL A 732 0.29 -56.37 -53.35
C VAL A 732 1.39 -55.78 -54.23
N VAL A 733 1.00 -55.01 -55.25
CA VAL A 733 1.92 -54.35 -56.16
C VAL A 733 1.86 -52.84 -55.98
N THR A 734 3.03 -52.21 -55.87
CA THR A 734 3.14 -50.75 -55.88
C THR A 734 3.06 -50.27 -57.32
N MET A 735 2.09 -49.40 -57.60
CA MET A 735 1.83 -48.82 -58.92
C MET A 735 1.79 -47.29 -58.82
N THR A 736 2.18 -46.61 -59.89
CA THR A 736 2.03 -45.15 -59.99
C THR A 736 0.61 -44.81 -60.42
N ASN A 737 0.03 -43.77 -59.81
CA ASN A 737 -1.30 -43.28 -60.12
C ASN A 737 -1.33 -41.75 -60.18
N VAL A 738 -2.37 -41.18 -60.78
CA VAL A 738 -2.59 -39.73 -60.81
C VAL A 738 -3.71 -39.37 -59.86
N VAL A 739 -3.45 -38.44 -58.94
CA VAL A 739 -4.43 -37.97 -57.94
C VAL A 739 -5.67 -37.41 -58.62
N PHE A 740 -6.85 -37.77 -58.13
CA PHE A 740 -8.15 -37.39 -58.70
C PHE A 740 -8.40 -37.81 -60.15
N LEU A 741 -7.62 -38.73 -60.74
CA LEU A 741 -7.83 -39.14 -62.13
C LEU A 741 -9.23 -39.72 -62.38
N THR A 742 -9.65 -40.66 -61.53
CA THR A 742 -10.91 -41.41 -61.68
C THR A 742 -11.97 -41.12 -60.63
N LYS A 743 -11.75 -40.11 -59.76
CA LYS A 743 -12.69 -39.80 -58.67
C LYS A 743 -14.09 -39.50 -59.21
N ASP A 744 -15.10 -40.11 -58.59
CA ASP A 744 -16.48 -40.03 -59.04
C ASP A 744 -16.99 -38.58 -59.07
N ARG A 745 -17.59 -38.21 -60.22
CA ARG A 745 -18.18 -36.89 -60.55
C ARG A 745 -17.22 -35.69 -60.58
N VAL A 746 -16.16 -35.67 -59.77
CA VAL A 746 -15.25 -34.52 -59.65
C VAL A 746 -13.87 -34.74 -60.27
N GLY A 747 -13.47 -35.98 -60.54
CA GLY A 747 -12.12 -36.30 -61.03
C GLY A 747 -11.78 -35.73 -62.42
N ILE A 748 -10.50 -35.74 -62.76
CA ILE A 748 -9.96 -35.22 -64.04
C ILE A 748 -10.73 -35.83 -65.21
N MET A 749 -10.90 -37.16 -65.21
CA MET A 749 -11.63 -37.86 -66.27
C MET A 749 -13.09 -37.43 -66.32
N ALA A 750 -13.77 -37.14 -65.20
CA ALA A 750 -15.13 -36.59 -65.21
C ALA A 750 -15.21 -35.24 -65.93
N ARG A 751 -14.28 -34.34 -65.61
CA ARG A 751 -14.28 -32.96 -66.12
C ARG A 751 -13.79 -32.85 -67.56
N VAL A 752 -12.96 -33.79 -68.01
CA VAL A 752 -12.38 -33.84 -69.36
C VAL A 752 -13.39 -34.30 -70.41
N ARG A 753 -14.22 -35.33 -70.14
CA ARG A 753 -15.20 -35.86 -71.14
C ARG A 753 -16.23 -34.84 -71.59
N ASP A 754 -16.43 -33.79 -70.79
CA ASP A 754 -17.47 -32.78 -71.00
C ASP A 754 -16.91 -31.44 -71.51
N SER A 755 -15.59 -31.35 -71.75
CA SER A 755 -14.95 -30.12 -72.25
C SER A 755 -13.81 -30.43 -73.22
N GLN A 756 -13.96 -30.00 -74.48
CA GLN A 756 -12.89 -30.14 -75.48
C GLN A 756 -11.63 -29.36 -75.10
N GLU A 757 -11.78 -28.21 -74.44
CA GLU A 757 -10.65 -27.40 -73.97
C GLU A 757 -9.86 -28.14 -72.87
N ARG A 758 -10.54 -28.67 -71.85
CA ARG A 758 -9.89 -29.48 -70.80
C ARG A 758 -9.31 -30.77 -71.37
N ALA A 759 -9.95 -31.40 -72.36
CA ALA A 759 -9.41 -32.59 -73.01
C ALA A 759 -8.11 -32.32 -73.78
N ARG A 760 -7.97 -31.14 -74.41
CA ARG A 760 -6.70 -30.71 -75.02
C ARG A 760 -5.64 -30.43 -73.97
N LEU A 761 -5.99 -29.76 -72.87
CA LEU A 761 -5.08 -29.51 -71.75
C LEU A 761 -4.63 -30.82 -71.09
N PHE A 762 -5.55 -31.78 -70.95
CA PHE A 762 -5.25 -33.11 -70.41
C PHE A 762 -4.35 -33.91 -71.35
N TRP A 763 -4.55 -33.82 -72.67
CA TRP A 763 -3.63 -34.42 -73.63
C TRP A 763 -2.21 -33.85 -73.51
N ARG A 764 -2.06 -32.53 -73.35
CA ARG A 764 -0.76 -31.89 -73.08
C ARG A 764 -0.18 -32.37 -71.76
N PHE A 765 -0.96 -32.39 -70.68
CA PHE A 765 -0.52 -32.95 -69.39
C PHE A 765 0.00 -34.39 -69.52
N LEU A 766 -0.72 -35.25 -70.24
CA LEU A 766 -0.32 -36.63 -70.46
C LEU A 766 1.01 -36.74 -71.23
N THR A 767 1.18 -35.96 -72.31
CA THR A 767 2.30 -36.12 -73.25
C THR A 767 3.53 -35.27 -72.92
N GLU A 768 3.33 -34.08 -72.38
CA GLU A 768 4.38 -33.10 -72.06
C GLU A 768 4.90 -33.25 -70.62
N TRP A 769 4.06 -33.74 -69.69
CA TRP A 769 4.41 -33.80 -68.26
C TRP A 769 4.41 -35.23 -67.69
N LEU A 770 3.29 -35.96 -67.77
CA LEU A 770 3.10 -37.24 -67.07
C LEU A 770 4.01 -38.34 -67.61
N VAL A 771 4.02 -38.55 -68.93
CA VAL A 771 4.87 -39.57 -69.57
C VAL A 771 6.35 -39.29 -69.38
N VAL A 772 6.76 -38.02 -69.28
CA VAL A 772 8.17 -37.62 -69.08
C VAL A 772 8.63 -37.89 -67.65
N ARG A 773 7.74 -37.74 -66.65
CA ARG A 773 8.06 -37.99 -65.24
C ARG A 773 7.88 -39.43 -64.80
N ASP A 774 6.93 -40.16 -65.38
CA ASP A 774 6.65 -41.57 -65.06
C ASP A 774 7.06 -42.52 -66.20
N ILE A 775 8.28 -42.33 -66.74
CA ILE A 775 8.83 -43.18 -67.81
C ILE A 775 8.89 -44.64 -67.34
N GLU A 776 9.29 -44.88 -66.10
CA GLU A 776 9.38 -46.22 -65.50
C GLU A 776 7.98 -46.85 -65.30
N GLY A 777 6.92 -46.04 -65.15
CA GLY A 777 5.54 -46.49 -65.13
C GLY A 777 5.11 -47.19 -66.43
N LEU A 778 5.73 -46.84 -67.55
CA LEU A 778 5.50 -47.46 -68.87
C LEU A 778 6.31 -48.76 -69.07
N ASP A 779 7.18 -49.14 -68.13
CA ASP A 779 7.88 -50.42 -68.16
C ASP A 779 6.98 -51.56 -67.67
N SER A 780 7.06 -52.71 -68.35
CA SER A 780 6.28 -53.88 -67.97
C SER A 780 6.99 -54.78 -66.96
N LYS A 781 6.39 -54.96 -65.78
CA LYS A 781 6.84 -55.88 -64.72
C LYS A 781 6.13 -57.22 -64.81
N LYS A 782 6.78 -58.29 -64.36
CA LYS A 782 6.17 -59.64 -64.28
C LYS A 782 5.39 -59.78 -62.98
N VAL A 783 4.23 -60.40 -63.05
CA VAL A 783 3.40 -60.73 -61.89
C VAL A 783 2.85 -62.14 -62.01
N THR A 784 2.67 -62.79 -60.87
CA THR A 784 1.98 -64.08 -60.78
C THR A 784 0.47 -63.84 -60.89
N CYS A 785 -0.17 -64.47 -61.87
CA CYS A 785 -1.59 -64.33 -62.13
C CYS A 785 -2.39 -65.50 -61.52
N VAL A 786 -3.62 -65.21 -61.08
CA VAL A 786 -4.58 -66.21 -60.57
C VAL A 786 -4.89 -67.32 -61.59
N CYS A 787 -4.67 -67.08 -62.89
CA CYS A 787 -4.78 -68.12 -63.93
C CYS A 787 -3.68 -69.19 -63.86
N GLY A 788 -2.71 -69.05 -62.93
CA GLY A 788 -1.55 -69.93 -62.76
C GLY A 788 -0.36 -69.58 -63.67
N GLY A 789 -0.48 -68.54 -64.50
CA GLY A 789 0.58 -68.04 -65.39
C GLY A 789 1.34 -66.83 -64.84
N THR A 790 2.46 -66.49 -65.47
CA THR A 790 3.18 -65.23 -65.25
C THR A 790 2.84 -64.25 -66.38
N HIS A 791 2.22 -63.12 -66.07
CA HIS A 791 1.91 -62.07 -67.04
C HIS A 791 2.76 -60.84 -66.80
N ARG A 792 2.86 -59.99 -67.84
CA ARG A 792 3.53 -58.71 -67.74
C ARG A 792 2.48 -57.59 -67.74
N TYR A 793 2.72 -56.57 -66.94
CA TYR A 793 1.78 -55.46 -66.74
C TYR A 793 2.52 -54.14 -66.63
N TYR A 794 1.88 -53.06 -67.05
CA TYR A 794 2.39 -51.70 -66.87
C TYR A 794 2.29 -51.26 -65.42
N GLN A 795 3.36 -50.65 -64.89
CA GLN A 795 3.40 -50.15 -63.51
C GLN A 795 2.55 -48.89 -63.29
N ALA A 796 2.25 -48.16 -64.36
CA ALA A 796 1.35 -47.02 -64.38
C ALA A 796 -0.12 -47.47 -64.32
N ASN A 797 -0.70 -47.44 -63.12
CA ASN A 797 -2.13 -47.71 -62.96
C ASN A 797 -3.00 -46.64 -63.61
N TRP A 798 -2.50 -45.41 -63.72
CA TRP A 798 -3.19 -44.32 -64.41
C TRP A 798 -3.46 -44.60 -65.90
N LEU A 799 -2.80 -45.59 -66.52
CA LEU A 799 -3.10 -46.04 -67.90
C LEU A 799 -4.44 -46.77 -68.01
N VAL A 800 -4.82 -47.53 -66.98
CA VAL A 800 -6.04 -48.36 -66.97
C VAL A 800 -7.29 -47.53 -67.33
N PRO A 801 -7.58 -46.41 -66.65
CA PRO A 801 -8.73 -45.58 -67.00
C PRO A 801 -8.58 -44.86 -68.34
N LEU A 802 -7.36 -44.57 -68.82
CA LEU A 802 -7.16 -43.92 -70.13
C LEU A 802 -7.56 -44.83 -71.28
N VAL A 803 -7.27 -46.13 -71.17
CA VAL A 803 -7.61 -47.14 -72.17
C VAL A 803 -9.07 -47.58 -72.04
N ARG A 804 -9.55 -47.82 -70.81
CA ARG A 804 -10.88 -48.40 -70.58
C ARG A 804 -12.03 -47.40 -70.64
N ASN A 805 -11.79 -46.10 -70.43
CA ASN A 805 -12.84 -45.09 -70.42
C ASN A 805 -12.92 -44.31 -71.74
N ARG A 806 -14.15 -43.94 -72.13
CA ARG A 806 -14.40 -43.01 -73.23
C ARG A 806 -14.31 -41.57 -72.72
N TRP A 807 -13.12 -40.99 -72.77
CA TRP A 807 -12.86 -39.66 -72.23
C TRP A 807 -12.63 -38.59 -73.30
N VAL A 808 -12.47 -38.96 -74.58
CA VAL A 808 -12.20 -38.00 -75.66
C VAL A 808 -13.52 -37.41 -76.18
N PRO A 809 -13.80 -36.11 -75.96
CA PRO A 809 -15.02 -35.48 -76.43
C PRO A 809 -14.99 -35.24 -77.95
N GLN A 810 -16.00 -35.72 -78.66
CA GLN A 810 -16.14 -35.58 -80.12
C GLN A 810 -17.13 -34.47 -80.55
N GLY A 811 -17.73 -33.77 -79.58
CA GLY A 811 -18.83 -32.81 -79.76
C GLY A 811 -20.21 -33.48 -79.63
N ASN A 812 -21.25 -32.69 -79.32
CA ASN A 812 -22.65 -33.15 -79.18
C ASN A 812 -22.84 -34.33 -78.20
N ASP A 813 -22.24 -34.28 -77.01
CA ASP A 813 -22.25 -35.34 -75.98
C ASP A 813 -21.68 -36.71 -76.42
N ILE A 814 -21.05 -36.78 -77.60
CA ILE A 814 -20.38 -38.00 -78.07
C ILE A 814 -19.00 -38.11 -77.41
N ARG A 815 -18.77 -39.23 -76.73
CA ARG A 815 -17.50 -39.57 -76.07
C ARG A 815 -16.90 -40.82 -76.72
N ASP A 816 -15.60 -40.78 -77.01
CA ASP A 816 -14.88 -41.87 -77.68
C ASP A 816 -13.65 -42.31 -76.88
N TYR A 817 -13.10 -43.48 -77.21
CA TYR A 817 -11.81 -43.96 -76.70
C TYR A 817 -10.66 -43.13 -77.27
N ALA A 818 -9.49 -43.16 -76.63
CA ALA A 818 -8.29 -42.45 -77.05
C ALA A 818 -7.58 -43.07 -78.26
N THR A 819 -8.30 -43.25 -79.38
CA THR A 819 -7.73 -43.74 -80.64
C THR A 819 -7.00 -42.63 -81.41
N ALA A 820 -6.09 -43.01 -82.31
CA ALA A 820 -5.42 -42.07 -83.21
C ALA A 820 -6.39 -41.19 -84.02
N GLN A 821 -7.59 -41.68 -84.32
CA GLN A 821 -8.61 -40.96 -85.09
C GLN A 821 -9.38 -39.97 -84.22
N SER A 822 -9.81 -40.39 -83.03
CA SER A 822 -10.57 -39.54 -82.11
C SER A 822 -9.71 -38.42 -81.53
N LEU A 823 -8.44 -38.69 -81.20
CA LEU A 823 -7.47 -37.70 -80.73
C LEU A 823 -7.05 -36.72 -81.82
N ALA A 824 -6.79 -37.18 -83.06
CA ALA A 824 -6.50 -36.28 -84.17
C ALA A 824 -7.65 -35.29 -84.44
N LYS A 825 -8.89 -35.72 -84.21
CA LYS A 825 -10.07 -34.85 -84.32
C LYS A 825 -10.16 -33.83 -83.18
N LEU A 826 -9.85 -34.23 -81.94
CA LEU A 826 -9.78 -33.32 -80.79
C LEU A 826 -8.69 -32.23 -80.96
N LEU A 827 -7.56 -32.62 -81.55
CA LEU A 827 -6.35 -31.81 -81.77
C LEU A 827 -6.29 -31.15 -83.15
N GLN A 828 -7.43 -30.98 -83.83
CA GLN A 828 -7.47 -30.27 -85.10
C GLN A 828 -6.91 -28.84 -84.95
N GLY A 829 -5.90 -28.51 -85.77
CA GLY A 829 -5.24 -27.21 -85.78
C GLY A 829 -3.85 -27.16 -85.12
N SER A 830 -3.44 -28.20 -84.37
CA SER A 830 -2.12 -28.27 -83.70
C SER A 830 -1.11 -29.22 -84.36
N GLY A 831 -1.32 -29.55 -85.65
CA GLY A 831 -0.36 -30.32 -86.46
C GLY A 831 -0.38 -31.84 -86.29
N TRP A 832 -1.24 -32.36 -85.41
CA TRP A 832 -1.37 -33.81 -85.15
C TRP A 832 -2.23 -34.50 -86.22
N THR A 833 -1.67 -35.55 -86.85
CA THR A 833 -2.40 -36.44 -87.77
C THR A 833 -2.56 -37.83 -87.13
N PRO A 834 -3.53 -38.65 -87.59
CA PRO A 834 -3.65 -40.03 -87.10
C PRO A 834 -2.36 -40.84 -87.27
N SER A 835 -1.57 -40.56 -88.32
CA SER A 835 -0.28 -41.21 -88.55
C SER A 835 0.78 -40.75 -87.54
N SER A 836 0.90 -39.44 -87.30
CA SER A 836 1.88 -38.92 -86.33
C SER A 836 1.59 -39.38 -84.91
N LEU A 837 0.30 -39.44 -84.51
CA LEU A 837 -0.09 -39.97 -83.20
C LEU A 837 0.28 -41.44 -83.00
N ARG A 838 0.14 -42.30 -84.03
CA ARG A 838 0.54 -43.71 -83.97
C ARG A 838 2.05 -43.90 -83.87
N GLU A 839 2.81 -43.00 -84.48
CA GLU A 839 4.28 -43.10 -84.50
C GLU A 839 4.92 -42.56 -83.22
N THR A 840 4.40 -41.47 -82.66
CA THR A 840 5.09 -40.70 -81.60
C THR A 840 4.47 -40.78 -80.21
N SER A 841 3.17 -41.13 -80.06
CA SER A 841 2.54 -41.17 -78.74
C SER A 841 2.57 -42.58 -78.12
N PRO A 842 3.18 -42.77 -76.94
CA PRO A 842 3.09 -44.03 -76.21
C PRO A 842 1.64 -44.41 -75.88
N ILE A 843 0.80 -43.44 -75.57
CA ILE A 843 -0.60 -43.64 -75.14
C ILE A 843 -1.49 -44.18 -76.27
N VAL A 844 -1.15 -43.89 -77.54
CA VAL A 844 -1.90 -44.37 -78.71
C VAL A 844 -1.40 -45.74 -79.20
N LYS A 845 -0.18 -46.13 -78.79
CA LYS A 845 0.41 -47.45 -79.07
C LYS A 845 -0.07 -48.52 -78.09
N LEU A 846 -0.34 -48.10 -76.85
CA LEU A 846 -1.07 -48.85 -75.81
C LEU A 846 -2.55 -48.97 -76.20
#